data_AF-A0A4Z0QR72-F1
#
_entry.id   AF-A0A4Z0QR72-F1
#
_cell.length_a   1.000
_cell.length_b   1.000
_cell.length_c   1.000
_cell.angle_alpha   90.00
_cell.angle_beta   90.00
_cell.angle_gamma   90.00
#
_symmetry.space_group_name_H-M   'P 1'
#
loop_
_entity.id
_entity.type
_entity.pdbx_description
1 polymer ?
#
loop_
_entity_poly.entity_id
_entity_poly.type
_entity_poly.pdbx_seq_one_letter_code
_entity_poly.pdbx_strand_id
1 'polypeptide(L)'
;MLFEAYHNSHDLFYREPFGAVTCGQQIILRLTTFSTVPIETCVLRLWEKDRDISISMHLTTANSQNSTLTLPEFCDTEKLFEGNYAVPHDPGLIWYYFIIRVGAQTYYYGNNSKKLGGQGQLWEQEPPSYQITVYNPVTIPEWYKRGMMYQVFVDRFCHDHENKFTSYPRKNALLHANWSDLPIYIKDEQGRVTDWDFFGGTLQGVLEKLPYFKELGISILYLNPIFDAPSNHKYDTADYHRIDPMYGDDVVFKRLIDTARENGISIILDGVFSHTGSDSIYFNKNGNYPGLGAYQSSDSPYSTWYSCESNAQEYQCWWGVDSLPEVNELDPSYRQFIYDAKESVINKWMNMGVAGWRLDVADELPDEFIQELRQAIKSIYPEAVLIGEVWEDASNKISYGKIRDYFSGNELDATMNYPFRVSFLRFILGQSDSGSIHQEIMSLYENYPRENFYAAMNLIGSHDTARILTLFGDAPPEQSLSKTEQRFFRLPPIARQLAVQRLRMLSLVQMTFPGVPCIYYGDEAGVEGYADPYNRGTYPWGKEDRELMDWYRRILRLRAEYEVLKTGDFRPFYFEPDIYGFIRSGDKEEITILLNRHHEETKTLNLNTMLSQPSASVIDLIDGKKLDPETLSCLPINALSARALLHQKKVPNHLHLQRSCGVLLHISSLSSSWGPGDLGKEAYEFVDFLADSGHSLWQVLPLNPAGVGDCPYQNDSVFAGNPEFISLDHMISEGLLSLEETRAKYEHLRSLGLRPGFLYQALKELKHNLLQEAYQQFIKKLKIKFDPFVSSASPKSTYLSQESFLHFQVENKLWLEDYSLFRALKIHFGDVPWYDWEPTLASRETKKLAEYAMLFRDEMGFVQFLQYTFFFEWDKLKTYSKEKGVALIGDIPHFVAPDSCDVWVNRSLFVLDEHGKPAKTAGVPPDYFSKTGQSWGNPIYNWDALAITQYDWWKKRLKLGLELFDYIRLDHFRGFEAYWEIDAGEETAEKGRWIKGPGKRFFESVFETLGKCPFIVEDLGVITPEVNVLKQIFEFPGMKVLQFTPLQEISINSDRNFVYYSGTHDNNTLLGWYEKTNSAKEKNLSRSGVDQKVQNKQICRELIEEVYRSRAEWVILPMQDILGFGEEARMNVPGTIHGNWQWQLARNLDLDEIKIWLRSLAENTKRFRIFS
;
A
#
# COMPACT_ATOMS: atom_id res chain seq x y z
N MET A 1 22.40 -47.78 20.43
CA MET A 1 21.00 -48.28 20.32
C MET A 1 20.98 -49.40 19.29
N LEU A 2 20.11 -50.41 19.45
CA LEU A 2 20.05 -51.57 18.54
C LEU A 2 19.21 -51.29 17.27
N PHE A 3 18.26 -50.35 17.36
CA PHE A 3 17.36 -49.98 16.28
C PHE A 3 16.82 -48.56 16.46
N GLU A 4 16.81 -47.77 15.39
CA GLU A 4 16.17 -46.45 15.29
C GLU A 4 15.40 -46.35 13.97
N ALA A 5 14.38 -45.49 13.91
CA ALA A 5 13.62 -45.20 12.71
C ALA A 5 13.26 -43.71 12.64
N TYR A 6 13.05 -43.20 11.43
CA TYR A 6 12.78 -41.80 11.17
C TYR A 6 11.80 -41.63 10.01
N HIS A 7 10.70 -40.92 10.28
CA HIS A 7 9.78 -40.37 9.29
C HIS A 7 9.30 -39.01 9.81
N ASN A 8 9.21 -38.04 8.92
CA ASN A 8 8.74 -36.69 9.21
C ASN A 8 7.70 -36.28 8.18
N SER A 9 6.42 -36.23 8.55
CA SER A 9 5.35 -35.94 7.60
C SER A 9 5.38 -34.49 7.08
N HIS A 10 6.09 -33.58 7.77
CA HIS A 10 6.34 -32.22 7.31
C HIS A 10 7.53 -32.09 6.34
N ASP A 11 8.29 -33.16 6.12
CA ASP A 11 9.38 -33.20 5.13
C ASP A 11 8.87 -33.84 3.84
N LEU A 12 8.91 -33.09 2.74
CA LEU A 12 8.45 -33.51 1.41
C LEU A 12 9.13 -34.80 0.94
N PHE A 13 10.36 -35.08 1.39
CA PHE A 13 11.04 -36.33 1.07
C PHE A 13 10.33 -37.54 1.70
N TYR A 14 9.85 -37.42 2.92
CA TYR A 14 9.21 -38.51 3.66
C TYR A 14 7.72 -38.67 3.35
N ARG A 15 7.07 -37.60 2.89
CA ARG A 15 5.67 -37.57 2.45
C ARG A 15 5.52 -36.72 1.19
N GLU A 16 5.22 -37.37 0.07
CA GLU A 16 5.09 -36.72 -1.24
C GLU A 16 3.74 -37.06 -1.89
N PRO A 17 2.90 -36.06 -2.24
CA PRO A 17 3.05 -34.62 -1.98
C PRO A 17 2.89 -34.26 -0.50
N PHE A 18 3.36 -33.07 -0.11
CA PHE A 18 3.12 -32.50 1.21
C PHE A 18 1.64 -32.10 1.40
N GLY A 19 1.12 -32.31 2.60
CA GLY A 19 -0.19 -31.83 3.04
C GLY A 19 -1.39 -32.64 2.55
N ALA A 20 -2.57 -32.02 2.56
CA ALA A 20 -3.82 -32.59 2.07
C ALA A 20 -3.76 -32.88 0.57
N VAL A 21 -4.45 -33.94 0.13
CA VAL A 21 -4.36 -34.47 -1.24
C VAL A 21 -5.72 -34.57 -1.91
N THR A 22 -5.73 -34.49 -3.24
CA THR A 22 -6.96 -34.56 -4.03
C THR A 22 -7.40 -36.01 -4.25
N CYS A 23 -8.71 -36.22 -4.42
CA CYS A 23 -9.28 -37.55 -4.68
C CYS A 23 -8.59 -38.25 -5.87
N GLY A 24 -8.18 -39.52 -5.69
CA GLY A 24 -7.46 -40.32 -6.68
C GLY A 24 -5.96 -40.02 -6.84
N GLN A 25 -5.39 -39.11 -6.04
CA GLN A 25 -3.97 -38.77 -6.10
C GLN A 25 -3.07 -39.91 -5.55
N GLN A 26 -1.87 -40.05 -6.10
CA GLN A 26 -0.86 -40.96 -5.56
C GLN A 26 -0.09 -40.27 -4.45
N ILE A 27 0.15 -40.99 -3.35
CA ILE A 27 1.03 -40.58 -2.26
C ILE A 27 2.19 -41.56 -2.13
N ILE A 28 3.37 -41.02 -1.81
CA ILE A 28 4.57 -41.76 -1.49
C ILE A 28 4.93 -41.48 -0.03
N LEU A 29 5.04 -42.54 0.76
CA LEU A 29 5.44 -42.48 2.16
C LEU A 29 6.75 -43.25 2.33
N ARG A 30 7.74 -42.60 2.95
CA ARG A 30 9.08 -43.17 3.16
C ARG A 30 9.38 -43.30 4.65
N LEU A 31 10.19 -44.29 5.02
CA LEU A 31 10.69 -44.48 6.38
C LEU A 31 12.17 -44.86 6.33
N THR A 32 13.01 -44.09 7.00
CA THR A 32 14.43 -44.41 7.17
C THR A 32 14.62 -45.20 8.46
N THR A 33 15.47 -46.20 8.44
CA THR A 33 15.76 -47.06 9.58
C THR A 33 17.25 -47.27 9.75
N PHE A 34 17.71 -47.35 10.99
CA PHE A 34 19.10 -47.61 11.36
C PHE A 34 19.14 -48.84 12.26
N SER A 35 19.73 -49.94 11.80
CA SER A 35 19.79 -51.16 12.60
C SER A 35 21.07 -51.95 12.40
N THR A 36 21.61 -52.44 13.52
CA THR A 36 22.69 -53.44 13.51
C THR A 36 22.16 -54.88 13.41
N VAL A 37 20.83 -55.04 13.43
CA VAL A 37 20.10 -56.33 13.32
C VAL A 37 19.26 -56.31 12.04
N PRO A 38 19.07 -57.45 11.34
CA PRO A 38 18.23 -57.48 10.15
C PRO A 38 16.80 -57.01 10.40
N ILE A 39 16.33 -56.10 9.54
CA ILE A 39 14.92 -55.72 9.42
C ILE A 39 14.26 -56.76 8.53
N GLU A 40 13.34 -57.54 9.10
CA GLU A 40 12.65 -58.65 8.43
C GLU A 40 11.54 -58.13 7.51
N THR A 41 10.72 -57.19 8.03
CA THR A 41 9.60 -56.59 7.30
C THR A 41 9.36 -55.15 7.75
N CYS A 42 8.98 -54.30 6.81
CA CYS A 42 8.43 -52.96 7.07
C CYS A 42 7.08 -52.85 6.35
N VAL A 43 6.02 -52.59 7.10
CA VAL A 43 4.64 -52.52 6.59
C VAL A 43 4.07 -51.15 6.92
N LEU A 44 3.47 -50.51 5.92
CA LEU A 44 2.67 -49.31 6.08
C LEU A 44 1.21 -49.74 6.31
N ARG A 45 0.65 -49.42 7.48
CA ARG A 45 -0.78 -49.63 7.77
C ARG A 45 -1.51 -48.31 7.51
N LEU A 46 -2.59 -48.39 6.74
CA LEU A 46 -3.49 -47.30 6.37
C LEU A 46 -4.92 -47.70 6.70
N TRP A 47 -5.76 -46.77 7.17
CA TRP A 47 -7.19 -47.03 7.27
C TRP A 47 -8.03 -45.79 7.06
N GLU A 48 -9.26 -46.03 6.60
CA GLU A 48 -10.29 -45.04 6.36
C GLU A 48 -11.64 -45.71 6.64
N LYS A 49 -12.48 -45.08 7.49
CA LYS A 49 -13.80 -45.64 7.87
C LYS A 49 -13.66 -47.11 8.30
N ASP A 50 -14.29 -48.05 7.59
CA ASP A 50 -14.24 -49.49 7.86
C ASP A 50 -13.16 -50.27 7.07
N ARG A 51 -12.34 -49.58 6.27
CA ARG A 51 -11.31 -50.19 5.42
C ARG A 51 -9.93 -50.12 6.09
N ASP A 52 -9.34 -51.28 6.35
CA ASP A 52 -7.95 -51.44 6.80
C ASP A 52 -7.10 -51.99 5.65
N ILE A 53 -5.98 -51.32 5.37
CA ILE A 53 -5.08 -51.59 4.26
C ILE A 53 -3.65 -51.71 4.81
N SER A 54 -2.97 -52.80 4.46
CA SER A 54 -1.57 -53.02 4.82
C SER A 54 -0.71 -53.16 3.55
N ILE A 55 0.28 -52.29 3.40
CA ILE A 55 1.19 -52.25 2.24
C ILE A 55 2.58 -52.68 2.71
N SER A 56 3.12 -53.76 2.13
CA SER A 56 4.53 -54.11 2.33
C SER A 56 5.41 -53.06 1.66
N MET A 57 6.24 -52.38 2.44
CA MET A 57 7.17 -51.39 1.91
C MET A 57 8.38 -52.08 1.29
N HIS A 58 8.94 -51.49 0.24
CA HIS A 58 10.09 -52.03 -0.47
C HIS A 58 11.34 -51.18 -0.20
N LEU A 59 12.51 -51.82 -0.22
CA LEU A 59 13.78 -51.12 -0.06
C LEU A 59 14.07 -50.33 -1.33
N THR A 60 14.41 -49.04 -1.19
CA THR A 60 14.74 -48.17 -2.31
C THR A 60 16.14 -47.57 -2.17
N THR A 61 16.78 -47.24 -3.29
CA THR A 61 18.10 -46.59 -3.34
C THR A 61 18.00 -45.09 -3.59
N ALA A 62 16.83 -44.48 -3.35
CA ALA A 62 16.65 -43.04 -3.50
C ALA A 62 17.68 -42.29 -2.61
N ASN A 63 18.43 -41.36 -3.21
CA ASN A 63 19.48 -40.62 -2.50
C ASN A 63 18.85 -39.75 -1.39
N SER A 64 19.22 -40.01 -0.13
CA SER A 64 18.82 -39.22 1.05
C SER A 64 19.43 -37.81 1.11
N GLN A 65 20.25 -37.43 0.11
CA GLN A 65 20.92 -36.12 0.01
C GLN A 65 19.95 -34.91 -0.03
N ASN A 66 18.67 -35.13 -0.37
CA ASN A 66 17.63 -34.09 -0.37
C ASN A 66 16.81 -34.03 0.93
N SER A 67 17.09 -34.89 1.92
CA SER A 67 16.44 -34.83 3.23
C SER A 67 17.17 -33.83 4.15
N THR A 68 16.45 -33.23 5.10
CA THR A 68 17.00 -32.28 6.07
C THR A 68 17.93 -32.91 7.13
N LEU A 69 18.16 -34.23 7.04
CA LEU A 69 19.03 -34.98 7.93
C LEU A 69 20.52 -34.79 7.58
N THR A 70 21.24 -33.99 8.37
CA THR A 70 22.71 -34.13 8.48
C THR A 70 23.03 -35.36 9.32
N LEU A 71 23.18 -36.51 8.68
CA LEU A 71 23.64 -37.74 9.31
C LEU A 71 25.17 -37.89 9.19
N PRO A 72 25.85 -38.55 10.16
CA PRO A 72 27.25 -38.96 10.01
C PRO A 72 27.43 -39.86 8.78
N GLU A 73 28.58 -39.77 8.12
CA GLU A 73 28.95 -40.51 6.90
C GLU A 73 28.41 -41.95 6.85
N PHE A 74 27.85 -42.32 5.68
CA PHE A 74 27.28 -43.62 5.30
C PHE A 74 27.77 -44.81 6.13
N CYS A 75 26.83 -45.44 6.85
CA CYS A 75 27.05 -46.70 7.54
C CYS A 75 26.20 -47.79 6.87
N ASP A 76 26.73 -49.02 6.73
CA ASP A 76 26.03 -50.18 6.13
C ASP A 76 24.71 -50.60 6.87
N THR A 77 24.31 -49.85 7.89
CA THR A 77 23.17 -50.07 8.77
C THR A 77 21.93 -49.22 8.43
N GLU A 78 22.03 -48.26 7.51
CA GLU A 78 20.92 -47.42 7.05
C GLU A 78 20.10 -48.12 5.95
N LYS A 79 18.77 -48.12 6.09
CA LYS A 79 17.83 -48.65 5.09
C LYS A 79 16.64 -47.72 4.91
N LEU A 80 16.32 -47.39 3.66
CA LEU A 80 15.18 -46.57 3.28
C LEU A 80 14.06 -47.44 2.68
N PHE A 81 12.88 -47.40 3.30
CA PHE A 81 11.69 -48.10 2.87
C PHE A 81 10.70 -47.12 2.21
N GLU A 82 10.08 -47.53 1.11
CA GLU A 82 9.09 -46.74 0.38
C GLU A 82 7.79 -47.54 0.19
N GLY A 83 6.66 -46.85 0.38
CA GLY A 83 5.31 -47.33 0.11
C GLY A 83 4.53 -46.33 -0.73
N ASN A 84 3.91 -46.82 -1.82
CA ASN A 84 3.06 -46.02 -2.69
C ASN A 84 1.60 -46.37 -2.43
N TYR A 85 0.74 -45.37 -2.33
CA TYR A 85 -0.68 -45.56 -2.10
C TYR A 85 -1.51 -44.62 -2.98
N ALA A 86 -2.52 -45.18 -3.65
CA ALA A 86 -3.52 -44.42 -4.38
C ALA A 86 -4.64 -44.04 -3.40
N VAL A 87 -4.83 -42.75 -3.12
CA VAL A 87 -5.95 -42.36 -2.24
C VAL A 87 -7.30 -42.60 -2.94
N PRO A 88 -8.39 -42.81 -2.17
CA PRO A 88 -9.72 -43.03 -2.71
C PRO A 88 -10.19 -41.89 -3.62
N HIS A 89 -11.19 -42.20 -4.46
CA HIS A 89 -11.89 -41.20 -5.28
C HIS A 89 -12.99 -40.45 -4.51
N ASP A 90 -13.30 -40.89 -3.30
CA ASP A 90 -14.22 -40.22 -2.39
C ASP A 90 -13.42 -39.41 -1.34
N PRO A 91 -13.90 -38.22 -0.92
CA PRO A 91 -13.23 -37.45 0.12
C PRO A 91 -13.38 -38.10 1.51
N GLY A 92 -12.42 -37.84 2.39
CA GLY A 92 -12.37 -38.40 3.73
C GLY A 92 -11.01 -38.28 4.40
N LEU A 93 -10.90 -38.85 5.59
CA LEU A 93 -9.64 -38.93 6.34
C LEU A 93 -9.03 -40.33 6.25
N ILE A 94 -7.75 -40.38 5.90
CA ILE A 94 -6.93 -41.57 6.00
C ILE A 94 -5.97 -41.40 7.17
N TRP A 95 -5.79 -42.47 7.92
CA TRP A 95 -4.82 -42.54 9.00
C TRP A 95 -3.72 -43.54 8.68
N TYR A 96 -2.47 -43.26 9.08
CA TYR A 96 -1.38 -44.20 8.86
C TYR A 96 -0.32 -44.24 9.97
N TYR A 97 0.36 -45.39 10.05
CA TYR A 97 1.62 -45.58 10.78
C TYR A 97 2.39 -46.78 10.19
N PHE A 98 3.64 -46.98 10.63
CA PHE A 98 4.53 -48.03 10.16
C PHE A 98 4.69 -49.15 11.19
N ILE A 99 4.72 -50.40 10.74
CA ILE A 99 5.00 -51.61 11.53
C ILE A 99 6.33 -52.19 11.07
N ILE A 100 7.27 -52.35 11.99
CA ILE A 100 8.65 -52.71 11.68
C ILE A 100 9.05 -53.92 12.50
N ARG A 101 9.44 -55.01 11.84
CA ARG A 101 9.89 -56.23 12.50
C ARG A 101 11.41 -56.34 12.46
N VAL A 102 12.03 -56.33 13.64
CA VAL A 102 13.48 -56.41 13.81
C VAL A 102 13.79 -57.69 14.60
N GLY A 103 14.24 -58.73 13.90
CA GLY A 103 14.35 -60.09 14.46
C GLY A 103 13.02 -60.61 15.04
N ALA A 104 12.99 -60.84 16.36
CA ALA A 104 11.80 -61.34 17.07
C ALA A 104 10.87 -60.23 17.61
N GLN A 105 11.31 -58.97 17.59
CA GLN A 105 10.57 -57.84 18.16
C GLN A 105 9.79 -57.10 17.06
N THR A 106 8.61 -56.59 17.39
CA THR A 106 7.84 -55.68 16.54
C THR A 106 7.86 -54.29 17.17
N TYR A 107 8.15 -53.30 16.36
CA TYR A 107 8.08 -51.88 16.70
C TYR A 107 7.07 -51.18 15.79
N TYR A 108 6.54 -50.08 16.28
CA TYR A 108 5.65 -49.21 15.53
C TYR A 108 6.27 -47.82 15.42
N TYR A 109 6.17 -47.20 14.25
CA TYR A 109 6.54 -45.81 14.08
C TYR A 109 5.32 -45.01 13.66
N GLY A 110 4.92 -44.05 14.47
CA GLY A 110 3.71 -43.26 14.25
C GLY A 110 3.92 -41.80 14.60
N ASN A 111 2.82 -41.07 14.60
CA ASN A 111 2.77 -39.65 14.92
C ASN A 111 3.28 -39.40 16.36
N ASN A 112 3.70 -38.17 16.62
CA ASN A 112 4.17 -37.76 17.92
C ASN A 112 3.04 -37.81 18.98
N SER A 113 3.41 -37.81 20.26
CA SER A 113 2.45 -37.87 21.37
C SER A 113 1.44 -36.72 21.42
N LYS A 114 1.74 -35.58 20.80
CA LYS A 114 0.84 -34.42 20.67
C LYS A 114 -0.10 -34.50 19.46
N LYS A 115 0.10 -35.48 18.56
CA LYS A 115 -0.68 -35.70 17.33
C LYS A 115 -0.60 -34.55 16.31
N LEU A 116 0.51 -33.82 16.28
CA LEU A 116 0.69 -32.63 15.42
C LEU A 116 1.43 -32.88 14.10
N GLY A 117 1.55 -34.15 13.67
CA GLY A 117 2.29 -34.50 12.46
C GLY A 117 3.80 -34.35 12.64
N GLY A 118 4.52 -34.04 11.57
CA GLY A 118 5.97 -33.84 11.59
C GLY A 118 6.75 -35.10 11.97
N GLN A 119 7.87 -34.91 12.68
CA GLN A 119 8.72 -36.01 13.13
C GLN A 119 7.97 -36.93 14.10
N GLY A 120 7.95 -38.22 13.77
CA GLY A 120 7.29 -39.24 14.56
C GLY A 120 8.13 -39.80 15.70
N GLN A 121 7.60 -40.86 16.31
CA GLN A 121 8.23 -41.55 17.43
C GLN A 121 8.11 -43.07 17.26
N LEU A 122 9.06 -43.79 17.85
CA LEU A 122 9.04 -45.25 17.92
C LEU A 122 8.29 -45.72 19.17
N TRP A 123 7.47 -46.76 19.01
CA TRP A 123 6.59 -47.31 20.04
C TRP A 123 6.69 -48.84 20.07
N GLU A 124 6.47 -49.44 21.23
CA GLU A 124 6.37 -50.91 21.39
C GLU A 124 4.93 -51.42 21.22
N GLN A 125 3.97 -50.51 21.16
CA GLN A 125 2.55 -50.75 20.96
C GLN A 125 1.99 -49.82 19.88
N GLU A 126 0.73 -50.01 19.50
CA GLU A 126 0.07 -49.20 18.47
C GLU A 126 0.17 -47.70 18.78
N PRO A 127 0.68 -46.88 17.84
CA PRO A 127 1.03 -45.49 18.11
C PRO A 127 -0.12 -44.53 17.73
N PRO A 128 -0.06 -43.26 18.16
CA PRO A 128 -0.83 -42.20 17.51
C PRO A 128 -0.53 -42.18 16.01
N SER A 129 -1.54 -41.87 15.19
CA SER A 129 -1.44 -42.00 13.74
C SER A 129 -1.35 -40.65 13.04
N TYR A 130 -0.73 -40.66 11.88
CA TYR A 130 -0.68 -39.50 11.00
C TYR A 130 -2.00 -39.37 10.24
N GLN A 131 -2.37 -38.15 9.90
CA GLN A 131 -3.58 -37.84 9.13
C GLN A 131 -3.23 -37.48 7.69
N ILE A 132 -4.10 -37.91 6.77
CA ILE A 132 -4.15 -37.43 5.40
C ILE A 132 -5.59 -37.04 5.08
N THR A 133 -5.79 -35.74 4.83
CA THR A 133 -7.07 -35.21 4.36
C THR A 133 -7.17 -35.41 2.85
N VAL A 134 -8.17 -36.17 2.40
CA VAL A 134 -8.51 -36.37 0.99
C VAL A 134 -9.73 -35.52 0.65
N TYR A 135 -9.62 -34.64 -0.33
CA TYR A 135 -10.66 -33.66 -0.65
C TYR A 135 -10.97 -33.57 -2.15
N ASN A 136 -12.15 -33.07 -2.46
CA ASN A 136 -12.53 -32.66 -3.81
C ASN A 136 -11.95 -31.27 -4.10
N PRO A 137 -11.24 -31.06 -5.23
CA PRO A 137 -10.70 -29.75 -5.58
C PRO A 137 -11.78 -28.67 -5.59
N VAL A 138 -11.53 -27.58 -4.87
CA VAL A 138 -12.37 -26.38 -4.84
C VAL A 138 -11.54 -25.16 -5.19
N THR A 139 -12.19 -24.14 -5.74
CA THR A 139 -11.59 -22.82 -5.93
C THR A 139 -12.36 -21.84 -5.07
N ILE A 140 -11.65 -21.16 -4.17
CA ILE A 140 -12.24 -20.13 -3.32
C ILE A 140 -12.04 -18.77 -3.99
N PRO A 141 -13.05 -17.88 -3.99
CA PRO A 141 -13.01 -16.58 -4.65
C PRO A 141 -11.79 -15.72 -4.30
N GLU A 142 -11.15 -15.14 -5.32
CA GLU A 142 -9.96 -14.30 -5.13
C GLU A 142 -10.25 -13.01 -4.37
N TRP A 143 -11.46 -12.45 -4.53
CA TRP A 143 -11.87 -11.26 -3.77
C TRP A 143 -11.85 -11.51 -2.25
N TYR A 144 -12.16 -12.75 -1.85
CA TYR A 144 -12.16 -13.17 -0.45
C TYR A 144 -10.74 -13.44 0.05
N LYS A 145 -9.98 -14.33 -0.61
CA LYS A 145 -8.61 -14.70 -0.20
C LYS A 145 -7.66 -13.50 -0.15
N ARG A 146 -7.82 -12.54 -1.07
CA ARG A 146 -6.99 -11.32 -1.13
C ARG A 146 -7.55 -10.20 -0.25
N GLY A 147 -8.74 -10.37 0.29
CA GLY A 147 -9.46 -9.36 1.05
C GLY A 147 -8.89 -9.12 2.45
N MET A 148 -9.42 -8.07 3.06
CA MET A 148 -9.22 -7.72 4.47
C MET A 148 -10.60 -7.51 5.08
N MET A 149 -10.90 -8.30 6.11
CA MET A 149 -12.19 -8.35 6.74
C MET A 149 -12.24 -7.48 8.00
N TYR A 150 -13.40 -6.89 8.23
CA TYR A 150 -13.69 -6.12 9.43
C TYR A 150 -15.04 -6.56 10.00
N GLN A 151 -15.02 -7.09 11.22
CA GLN A 151 -16.21 -7.53 11.95
C GLN A 151 -16.86 -6.35 12.68
N VAL A 152 -18.14 -6.12 12.42
CA VAL A 152 -18.94 -5.03 13.01
C VAL A 152 -20.08 -5.59 13.85
N PHE A 153 -20.13 -5.20 15.12
CA PHE A 153 -21.30 -5.36 15.96
C PHE A 153 -22.13 -4.06 15.88
N VAL A 154 -23.23 -4.09 15.12
CA VAL A 154 -23.94 -2.88 14.65
C VAL A 154 -24.32 -1.93 15.79
N ASP A 155 -24.96 -2.45 16.86
CA ASP A 155 -25.40 -1.64 18.02
C ASP A 155 -24.25 -0.85 18.69
N ARG A 156 -23.02 -1.33 18.56
CA ARG A 156 -21.84 -0.82 19.29
C ARG A 156 -20.89 -0.02 18.41
N PHE A 157 -21.15 0.05 17.10
CA PHE A 157 -20.19 0.63 16.16
C PHE A 157 -20.39 2.12 15.92
N CYS A 158 -21.55 2.56 15.42
CA CYS A 158 -21.82 3.97 15.16
C CYS A 158 -23.32 4.27 15.14
N HIS A 159 -23.71 5.37 15.80
CA HIS A 159 -25.05 5.95 15.69
C HIS A 159 -25.31 6.51 14.28
N ASP A 160 -26.59 6.61 13.93
CA ASP A 160 -27.02 7.54 12.89
C ASP A 160 -27.21 8.96 13.46
N HIS A 161 -27.11 9.96 12.59
CA HIS A 161 -27.27 11.36 12.99
C HIS A 161 -28.68 11.70 13.51
N GLU A 162 -29.70 10.92 13.14
CA GLU A 162 -31.10 11.17 13.49
C GLU A 162 -31.54 10.46 14.78
N ASN A 163 -30.68 9.61 15.36
CA ASN A 163 -30.91 8.76 16.52
C ASN A 163 -32.26 8.00 16.48
N LYS A 164 -32.59 7.47 15.30
CA LYS A 164 -33.89 6.82 15.03
C LYS A 164 -34.14 5.58 15.87
N PHE A 165 -33.07 4.98 16.38
CA PHE A 165 -33.08 3.87 17.33
C PHE A 165 -34.09 4.03 18.48
N THR A 166 -34.22 5.23 19.05
CA THR A 166 -35.16 5.50 20.16
C THR A 166 -36.64 5.43 19.78
N SER A 167 -36.95 5.36 18.49
CA SER A 167 -38.32 5.28 17.96
C SER A 167 -38.93 3.88 18.05
N TYR A 168 -38.13 2.87 18.41
CA TYR A 168 -38.56 1.46 18.48
C TYR A 168 -38.30 0.87 19.88
N PRO A 169 -39.00 1.34 20.93
CA PRO A 169 -38.80 0.83 22.29
C PRO A 169 -39.24 -0.63 22.37
N ARG A 170 -38.31 -1.52 22.73
CA ARG A 170 -38.60 -2.92 23.04
C ARG A 170 -38.94 -3.08 24.52
N LYS A 171 -39.77 -4.08 24.82
CA LYS A 171 -40.03 -4.51 26.19
C LYS A 171 -38.74 -5.09 26.77
N ASN A 172 -38.43 -4.73 28.02
CA ASN A 172 -37.20 -5.13 28.72
C ASN A 172 -35.91 -4.73 27.97
N ALA A 173 -35.88 -3.51 27.41
CA ALA A 173 -34.68 -2.92 26.82
C ALA A 173 -34.12 -1.82 27.71
N LEU A 174 -32.83 -1.90 28.04
CA LEU A 174 -32.06 -0.88 28.74
C LEU A 174 -31.35 0.01 27.72
N LEU A 175 -31.82 1.24 27.52
CA LEU A 175 -31.23 2.16 26.55
C LEU A 175 -30.16 3.03 27.22
N HIS A 176 -28.94 3.02 26.65
CA HIS A 176 -27.87 3.90 27.10
C HIS A 176 -28.01 5.29 26.49
N ALA A 177 -28.03 6.33 27.33
CA ALA A 177 -28.04 7.71 26.89
C ALA A 177 -26.65 8.22 26.48
N ASN A 178 -25.59 7.61 27.01
CA ASN A 178 -24.21 8.01 26.75
C ASN A 178 -23.46 6.88 26.03
N TRP A 179 -22.94 7.17 24.85
CA TRP A 179 -22.16 6.21 24.04
C TRP A 179 -20.94 5.64 24.77
N SER A 180 -20.36 6.38 25.73
CA SER A 180 -19.20 5.94 26.50
C SER A 180 -19.54 5.08 27.73
N ASP A 181 -20.81 4.75 27.95
CA ASP A 181 -21.21 3.85 29.03
C ASP A 181 -20.65 2.43 28.82
N LEU A 182 -20.65 1.64 29.89
CA LEU A 182 -20.13 0.28 29.87
C LEU A 182 -21.27 -0.73 29.74
N PRO A 183 -21.11 -1.79 28.93
CA PRO A 183 -22.13 -2.81 28.76
C PRO A 183 -22.59 -3.42 30.10
N ILE A 184 -23.87 -3.76 30.19
CA ILE A 184 -24.46 -4.43 31.35
C ILE A 184 -25.69 -5.25 30.96
N TYR A 185 -25.75 -6.49 31.44
CA TYR A 185 -26.97 -7.29 31.39
C TYR A 185 -27.65 -7.27 32.76
N ILE A 186 -28.96 -7.00 32.77
CA ILE A 186 -29.78 -7.22 33.97
C ILE A 186 -30.17 -8.69 33.97
N LYS A 187 -29.90 -9.38 35.08
CA LYS A 187 -30.14 -10.82 35.22
C LYS A 187 -31.05 -11.12 36.41
N ASP A 188 -31.84 -12.18 36.28
CA ASP A 188 -32.64 -12.72 37.38
C ASP A 188 -31.82 -13.59 38.35
N GLU A 189 -32.47 -14.13 39.38
CA GLU A 189 -31.86 -15.01 40.38
C GLU A 189 -31.31 -16.32 39.81
N GLN A 190 -31.80 -16.74 38.64
CA GLN A 190 -31.35 -17.93 37.91
C GLN A 190 -30.21 -17.60 36.92
N GLY A 191 -29.79 -16.33 36.83
CA GLY A 191 -28.72 -15.87 35.95
C GLY A 191 -29.15 -15.63 34.50
N ARG A 192 -30.45 -15.70 34.19
CA ARG A 192 -31.00 -15.40 32.87
C ARG A 192 -31.06 -13.90 32.65
N VAL A 193 -30.77 -13.45 31.44
CA VAL A 193 -30.87 -12.02 31.11
C VAL A 193 -32.34 -11.64 31.00
N THR A 194 -32.78 -10.70 31.84
CA THR A 194 -34.15 -10.18 31.81
C THR A 194 -34.27 -8.96 30.93
N ASP A 195 -33.23 -8.11 30.90
CA ASP A 195 -33.20 -6.87 30.14
C ASP A 195 -31.87 -6.74 29.40
N TRP A 196 -31.97 -6.55 28.08
CA TRP A 196 -30.83 -6.37 27.19
C TRP A 196 -30.47 -4.88 27.09
N ASP A 197 -29.19 -4.56 27.13
CA ASP A 197 -28.72 -3.20 26.91
C ASP A 197 -28.58 -2.85 25.44
N PHE A 198 -28.76 -1.59 25.10
CA PHE A 198 -28.59 -1.10 23.75
C PHE A 198 -27.96 0.28 23.74
N PHE A 199 -27.01 0.47 22.83
CA PHE A 199 -26.29 1.73 22.67
C PHE A 199 -26.77 2.55 21.50
N GLY A 200 -27.47 1.95 20.53
CA GLY A 200 -28.15 2.66 19.46
C GLY A 200 -27.35 2.82 18.17
N GLY A 201 -26.37 1.95 17.94
CA GLY A 201 -25.72 1.85 16.63
C GLY A 201 -26.64 1.26 15.56
N THR A 202 -26.51 1.71 14.31
CA THR A 202 -27.45 1.39 13.22
C THR A 202 -26.74 1.08 11.90
N LEU A 203 -27.46 0.49 10.93
CA LEU A 203 -26.94 0.25 9.58
C LEU A 203 -26.66 1.55 8.82
N GLN A 204 -27.42 2.61 9.11
CA GLN A 204 -27.17 3.95 8.57
C GLN A 204 -25.85 4.53 9.12
N GLY A 205 -25.56 4.32 10.42
CA GLY A 205 -24.26 4.66 11.00
C GLY A 205 -23.10 3.89 10.37
N VAL A 206 -23.27 2.59 10.07
CA VAL A 206 -22.27 1.81 9.32
C VAL A 206 -22.06 2.38 7.90
N LEU A 207 -23.13 2.75 7.20
CA LEU A 207 -23.09 3.37 5.87
C LEU A 207 -22.28 4.67 5.88
N GLU A 208 -22.50 5.55 6.88
CA GLU A 208 -21.77 6.81 7.05
C GLU A 208 -20.28 6.61 7.32
N LYS A 209 -19.88 5.41 7.77
CA LYS A 209 -18.49 5.02 8.03
C LYS A 209 -17.84 4.19 6.92
N LEU A 210 -18.48 4.01 5.76
CA LEU A 210 -17.80 3.44 4.58
C LEU A 210 -16.49 4.15 4.20
N PRO A 211 -16.36 5.50 4.30
CA PRO A 211 -15.08 6.17 4.06
C PRO A 211 -13.97 5.72 5.02
N TYR A 212 -14.30 5.42 6.27
CA TYR A 212 -13.35 4.92 7.27
C TYR A 212 -12.80 3.55 6.87
N PHE A 213 -13.67 2.62 6.47
CA PHE A 213 -13.25 1.30 6.00
C PHE A 213 -12.38 1.38 4.75
N LYS A 214 -12.72 2.27 3.82
CA LYS A 214 -11.94 2.51 2.60
C LYS A 214 -10.55 3.08 2.92
N GLU A 215 -10.44 4.02 3.86
CA GLU A 215 -9.15 4.58 4.31
C GLU A 215 -8.23 3.48 4.87
N LEU A 216 -8.80 2.52 5.61
CA LEU A 216 -8.09 1.36 6.14
C LEU A 216 -7.77 0.29 5.07
N GLY A 217 -8.39 0.36 3.88
CA GLY A 217 -8.24 -0.64 2.82
C GLY A 217 -9.09 -1.90 3.03
N ILE A 218 -10.08 -1.86 3.92
CA ILE A 218 -11.01 -2.97 4.15
C ILE A 218 -11.83 -3.22 2.88
N SER A 219 -11.98 -4.51 2.54
CA SER A 219 -12.73 -4.97 1.36
C SER A 219 -13.86 -5.94 1.71
N ILE A 220 -13.98 -6.33 2.98
CA ILE A 220 -15.02 -7.24 3.45
C ILE A 220 -15.55 -6.73 4.80
N LEU A 221 -16.86 -6.50 4.89
CA LEU A 221 -17.54 -6.29 6.17
C LEU A 221 -18.26 -7.57 6.56
N TYR A 222 -18.00 -8.03 7.77
CA TYR A 222 -18.76 -9.10 8.40
C TYR A 222 -19.64 -8.48 9.48
N LEU A 223 -20.95 -8.60 9.33
CA LEU A 223 -21.90 -8.12 10.32
C LEU A 223 -22.35 -9.30 11.19
N ASN A 224 -22.25 -9.13 12.52
CA ASN A 224 -23.00 -9.95 13.47
C ASN A 224 -24.51 -9.87 13.18
N PRO A 225 -25.37 -10.74 13.75
CA PRO A 225 -26.75 -10.88 13.30
C PRO A 225 -27.51 -9.54 13.29
N ILE A 226 -28.20 -9.27 12.17
CA ILE A 226 -28.91 -7.99 11.92
C ILE A 226 -30.42 -8.14 11.80
N PHE A 227 -30.93 -9.37 11.89
CA PHE A 227 -32.36 -9.68 11.75
C PHE A 227 -33.12 -9.34 13.03
N ASP A 228 -34.43 -9.13 12.90
CA ASP A 228 -35.31 -8.76 14.02
C ASP A 228 -35.15 -9.77 15.16
N ALA A 229 -34.79 -9.28 16.35
CA ALA A 229 -34.60 -10.08 17.55
C ALA A 229 -34.74 -9.22 18.81
N PRO A 230 -35.18 -9.79 19.95
CA PRO A 230 -35.35 -9.01 21.18
C PRO A 230 -34.03 -8.65 21.86
N SER A 231 -32.96 -9.42 21.69
CA SER A 231 -31.66 -9.10 22.27
C SER A 231 -30.85 -8.05 21.50
N ASN A 232 -29.74 -7.65 22.11
CA ASN A 232 -28.74 -6.77 21.50
C ASN A 232 -27.85 -7.48 20.47
N HIS A 233 -27.67 -8.80 20.59
CA HIS A 233 -26.76 -9.62 19.80
C HIS A 233 -27.47 -10.36 18.67
N LYS A 234 -28.79 -10.53 18.79
CA LYS A 234 -29.72 -10.96 17.75
C LYS A 234 -29.60 -12.42 17.27
N TYR A 235 -28.75 -13.21 17.91
CA TYR A 235 -28.74 -14.68 17.79
C TYR A 235 -30.08 -15.35 18.15
N ASP A 236 -30.89 -14.72 19.01
CA ASP A 236 -32.28 -15.11 19.29
C ASP A 236 -33.25 -14.61 18.20
N THR A 237 -33.00 -14.98 16.95
CA THR A 237 -33.70 -14.44 15.78
C THR A 237 -35.21 -14.62 15.88
N ALA A 238 -35.95 -13.51 15.80
CA ALA A 238 -37.39 -13.47 15.81
C ALA A 238 -38.01 -13.53 14.41
N ASP A 239 -37.36 -12.92 13.41
CA ASP A 239 -37.77 -12.96 12.00
C ASP A 239 -36.56 -12.78 11.04
N TYR A 240 -36.12 -13.87 10.39
CA TYR A 240 -35.04 -13.87 9.39
C TYR A 240 -35.31 -13.03 8.15
N HIS A 241 -36.57 -12.76 7.82
CA HIS A 241 -36.96 -12.00 6.64
C HIS A 241 -37.05 -10.51 6.93
N ARG A 242 -36.65 -10.03 8.10
CA ARG A 242 -36.77 -8.62 8.46
C ARG A 242 -35.51 -8.11 9.14
N ILE A 243 -34.97 -7.00 8.64
CA ILE A 243 -33.95 -6.24 9.39
C ILE A 243 -34.55 -5.75 10.71
N ASP A 244 -33.77 -5.84 11.78
CA ASP A 244 -34.21 -5.33 13.07
C ASP A 244 -34.57 -3.84 12.99
N PRO A 245 -35.79 -3.44 13.37
CA PRO A 245 -36.21 -2.03 13.32
C PRO A 245 -35.31 -1.06 14.10
N MET A 246 -34.62 -1.55 15.14
CA MET A 246 -33.65 -0.75 15.90
C MET A 246 -32.39 -0.45 15.09
N TYR A 247 -32.04 -1.31 14.13
CA TYR A 247 -30.88 -1.14 13.24
C TYR A 247 -31.23 -0.41 11.94
N GLY A 248 -32.48 -0.47 11.48
CA GLY A 248 -32.97 0.19 10.28
C GLY A 248 -34.03 -0.63 9.55
N ASP A 249 -33.97 -0.63 8.23
CA ASP A 249 -34.87 -1.39 7.36
C ASP A 249 -34.14 -1.94 6.13
N ASP A 250 -34.85 -2.71 5.31
CA ASP A 250 -34.35 -3.30 4.08
C ASP A 250 -33.86 -2.24 3.07
N VAL A 251 -34.43 -1.01 3.09
CA VAL A 251 -34.05 0.06 2.17
C VAL A 251 -32.67 0.62 2.54
N VAL A 252 -32.44 0.88 3.83
CA VAL A 252 -31.15 1.30 4.36
C VAL A 252 -30.10 0.22 4.13
N PHE A 253 -30.44 -1.06 4.37
CA PHE A 253 -29.51 -2.16 4.14
C PHE A 253 -29.15 -2.32 2.66
N LYS A 254 -30.13 -2.20 1.75
CA LYS A 254 -29.86 -2.21 0.30
C LYS A 254 -28.92 -1.08 -0.11
N ARG A 255 -29.14 0.14 0.39
CA ARG A 255 -28.25 1.29 0.16
C ARG A 255 -26.84 1.03 0.69
N LEU A 256 -26.71 0.42 1.87
CA LEU A 256 -25.41 0.02 2.43
C LEU A 256 -24.69 -0.95 1.49
N ILE A 257 -25.37 -2.00 1.00
CA ILE A 257 -24.80 -2.97 0.04
C ILE A 257 -24.32 -2.29 -1.23
N ASP A 258 -25.16 -1.46 -1.85
CA ASP A 258 -24.84 -0.83 -3.13
C ASP A 258 -23.69 0.17 -2.99
N THR A 259 -23.70 0.98 -1.93
CA THR A 259 -22.62 1.95 -1.65
C THR A 259 -21.32 1.24 -1.24
N ALA A 260 -21.40 0.15 -0.49
CA ALA A 260 -20.23 -0.69 -0.17
C ALA A 260 -19.63 -1.28 -1.46
N ARG A 261 -20.45 -1.82 -2.36
CA ARG A 261 -20.00 -2.37 -3.65
C ARG A 261 -19.30 -1.32 -4.52
N GLU A 262 -19.84 -0.10 -4.60
CA GLU A 262 -19.21 1.03 -5.30
C GLU A 262 -17.82 1.37 -4.73
N ASN A 263 -17.58 1.06 -3.45
CA ASN A 263 -16.30 1.25 -2.79
C ASN A 263 -15.44 -0.02 -2.75
N GLY A 264 -15.82 -1.09 -3.47
CA GLY A 264 -15.08 -2.35 -3.52
C GLY A 264 -15.18 -3.19 -2.24
N ILE A 265 -16.23 -2.97 -1.44
CA ILE A 265 -16.46 -3.65 -0.16
C ILE A 265 -17.61 -4.66 -0.32
N SER A 266 -17.33 -5.92 0.00
CA SER A 266 -18.31 -7.01 0.04
C SER A 266 -18.88 -7.17 1.45
N ILE A 267 -20.15 -7.57 1.58
CA ILE A 267 -20.81 -7.76 2.88
C ILE A 267 -21.12 -9.24 3.10
N ILE A 268 -20.70 -9.78 4.25
CA ILE A 268 -21.00 -11.12 4.75
C ILE A 268 -21.90 -10.98 5.97
N LEU A 269 -22.93 -11.83 6.04
CA LEU A 269 -23.87 -11.87 7.15
C LEU A 269 -23.66 -13.09 8.04
N ASP A 270 -24.08 -12.97 9.29
CA ASP A 270 -24.19 -14.06 10.25
C ASP A 270 -25.46 -14.90 10.00
N GLY A 271 -25.29 -16.22 9.86
CA GLY A 271 -26.34 -17.19 9.58
C GLY A 271 -26.57 -18.08 10.79
N VAL A 272 -27.58 -17.73 11.58
CA VAL A 272 -27.97 -18.43 12.81
C VAL A 272 -29.07 -19.44 12.47
N PHE A 273 -28.69 -20.65 12.08
CA PHE A 273 -29.64 -21.65 11.53
C PHE A 273 -29.83 -22.90 12.40
N SER A 274 -29.10 -23.03 13.51
CA SER A 274 -29.26 -24.15 14.47
C SER A 274 -30.40 -23.92 15.47
N HIS A 275 -30.82 -22.67 15.64
CA HIS A 275 -31.86 -22.29 16.59
C HIS A 275 -32.53 -20.98 16.17
N THR A 276 -33.67 -20.69 16.81
CA THR A 276 -34.37 -19.39 16.70
C THR A 276 -34.53 -18.76 18.08
N GLY A 277 -35.04 -17.53 18.17
CA GLY A 277 -35.47 -16.97 19.45
C GLY A 277 -36.76 -17.62 19.97
N SER A 278 -36.88 -17.81 21.29
CA SER A 278 -38.11 -18.31 21.91
C SER A 278 -39.28 -17.32 21.76
N ASP A 279 -38.98 -16.03 21.66
CA ASP A 279 -39.93 -14.97 21.31
C ASP A 279 -39.80 -14.61 19.82
N SER A 280 -40.20 -15.54 18.95
CA SER A 280 -40.15 -15.40 17.49
C SER A 280 -41.51 -15.63 16.84
N ILE A 281 -41.65 -15.29 15.56
CA ILE A 281 -42.86 -15.64 14.78
C ILE A 281 -43.04 -17.16 14.64
N TYR A 282 -41.96 -17.93 14.81
CA TYR A 282 -41.90 -19.37 14.62
C TYR A 282 -42.28 -20.13 15.90
N PHE A 283 -41.67 -19.76 17.04
CA PHE A 283 -41.88 -20.44 18.32
C PHE A 283 -42.96 -19.77 19.18
N ASN A 284 -43.01 -18.42 19.18
CA ASN A 284 -44.00 -17.56 19.84
C ASN A 284 -44.32 -17.91 21.30
N LYS A 285 -43.31 -18.21 22.13
CA LYS A 285 -43.49 -18.61 23.55
C LYS A 285 -44.32 -17.61 24.37
N ASN A 286 -44.14 -16.32 24.11
CA ASN A 286 -44.77 -15.23 24.86
C ASN A 286 -46.09 -14.73 24.24
N GLY A 287 -46.46 -15.19 23.04
CA GLY A 287 -47.66 -14.73 22.34
C GLY A 287 -47.60 -13.29 21.84
N ASN A 288 -46.40 -12.77 21.57
CA ASN A 288 -46.19 -11.40 21.08
C ASN A 288 -46.49 -11.23 19.58
N TYR A 289 -46.61 -12.34 18.83
CA TYR A 289 -46.86 -12.32 17.39
C TYR A 289 -48.29 -12.78 17.04
N PRO A 290 -48.93 -12.23 16.00
CA PRO A 290 -50.35 -12.48 15.68
C PRO A 290 -50.65 -13.87 15.08
N GLY A 291 -49.66 -14.75 14.97
CA GLY A 291 -49.78 -16.13 14.46
C GLY A 291 -49.54 -17.19 15.54
N LEU A 292 -49.92 -18.44 15.25
CA LEU A 292 -49.66 -19.59 16.15
C LEU A 292 -48.21 -20.07 16.01
N GLY A 293 -47.42 -19.92 17.07
CA GLY A 293 -46.07 -20.49 17.14
C GLY A 293 -46.04 -21.91 17.67
N ALA A 294 -44.92 -22.61 17.44
CA ALA A 294 -44.74 -24.02 17.79
C ALA A 294 -44.94 -24.32 19.28
N TYR A 295 -44.57 -23.39 20.18
CA TYR A 295 -44.76 -23.56 21.63
C TYR A 295 -46.24 -23.56 22.03
N GLN A 296 -47.08 -22.85 21.28
CA GLN A 296 -48.46 -22.58 21.66
C GLN A 296 -49.42 -23.70 21.24
N SER A 297 -49.13 -24.39 20.13
CA SER A 297 -49.97 -25.46 19.61
C SER A 297 -49.20 -26.35 18.63
N SER A 298 -49.48 -27.65 18.68
CA SER A 298 -49.07 -28.61 17.64
C SER A 298 -49.68 -28.32 16.27
N ASP A 299 -50.74 -27.51 16.21
CA ASP A 299 -51.35 -27.06 14.95
C ASP A 299 -50.57 -25.90 14.28
N SER A 300 -49.49 -25.42 14.92
CA SER A 300 -48.62 -24.41 14.32
C SER A 300 -47.99 -24.95 13.03
N PRO A 301 -47.86 -24.13 11.96
CA PRO A 301 -47.14 -24.52 10.75
C PRO A 301 -45.65 -24.79 11.00
N TYR A 302 -45.11 -24.34 12.14
CA TYR A 302 -43.72 -24.52 12.53
C TYR A 302 -43.54 -25.65 13.55
N SER A 303 -44.60 -26.38 13.90
CA SER A 303 -44.55 -27.39 14.98
C SER A 303 -43.50 -28.48 14.73
N THR A 304 -43.28 -28.89 13.48
CA THR A 304 -42.28 -29.92 13.13
C THR A 304 -40.84 -29.41 13.14
N TRP A 305 -40.65 -28.08 13.22
CA TRP A 305 -39.33 -27.49 13.35
C TRP A 305 -38.75 -27.71 14.73
N TYR A 306 -39.55 -28.00 15.76
CA TYR A 306 -39.07 -28.07 17.14
C TYR A 306 -39.46 -29.39 17.81
N SER A 307 -38.60 -29.86 18.71
CA SER A 307 -38.88 -31.02 19.56
C SER A 307 -39.49 -30.58 20.90
N CYS A 308 -40.82 -30.58 21.00
CA CYS A 308 -41.55 -30.28 22.24
C CYS A 308 -42.18 -31.55 22.85
N GLU A 309 -42.01 -31.79 24.16
CA GLU A 309 -42.64 -32.93 24.82
C GLU A 309 -44.17 -32.74 25.01
N SER A 310 -44.90 -33.85 25.12
CA SER A 310 -46.38 -33.91 25.16
C SER A 310 -47.10 -33.14 26.29
N ASN A 311 -46.36 -32.51 27.21
CA ASN A 311 -46.87 -31.65 28.28
C ASN A 311 -46.58 -30.13 28.06
N ALA A 312 -46.00 -29.75 26.91
CA ALA A 312 -45.78 -28.36 26.45
C ALA A 312 -44.94 -27.44 27.37
N GLN A 313 -44.20 -28.00 28.35
CA GLN A 313 -43.33 -27.22 29.24
C GLN A 313 -41.84 -27.53 29.09
N GLU A 314 -41.45 -28.62 28.42
CA GLU A 314 -40.07 -29.01 28.16
C GLU A 314 -39.82 -29.12 26.64
N TYR A 315 -38.76 -28.47 26.16
CA TYR A 315 -38.35 -28.42 24.74
C TYR A 315 -36.82 -28.38 24.63
N GLN A 316 -36.27 -28.87 23.50
CA GLN A 316 -34.82 -28.83 23.25
C GLN A 316 -34.33 -27.39 23.04
N CYS A 317 -33.25 -27.05 23.74
CA CYS A 317 -32.69 -25.70 23.79
C CYS A 317 -31.19 -25.78 23.64
N TRP A 318 -30.63 -24.84 22.88
CA TRP A 318 -29.20 -24.75 22.66
C TRP A 318 -28.47 -24.63 23.99
N TRP A 319 -27.71 -25.65 24.35
CA TRP A 319 -26.94 -25.72 25.60
C TRP A 319 -27.77 -25.45 26.88
N GLY A 320 -29.07 -25.75 26.84
CA GLY A 320 -30.00 -25.51 27.96
C GLY A 320 -30.39 -24.04 28.15
N VAL A 321 -30.08 -23.16 27.20
CA VAL A 321 -30.50 -21.75 27.20
C VAL A 321 -31.93 -21.64 26.69
N ASP A 322 -32.89 -21.47 27.62
CA ASP A 322 -34.33 -21.52 27.31
C ASP A 322 -34.82 -20.46 26.30
N SER A 323 -34.03 -19.42 26.04
CA SER A 323 -34.32 -18.40 25.04
C SER A 323 -34.01 -18.83 23.59
N LEU A 324 -33.31 -19.96 23.39
CA LEU A 324 -32.81 -20.42 22.08
C LEU A 324 -33.31 -21.85 21.76
N PRO A 325 -34.59 -22.04 21.40
CA PRO A 325 -35.11 -23.34 20.97
C PRO A 325 -34.40 -23.84 19.70
N GLU A 326 -33.88 -25.07 19.78
CA GLU A 326 -33.22 -25.77 18.67
C GLU A 326 -34.24 -26.16 17.60
N VAL A 327 -33.82 -26.04 16.33
CA VAL A 327 -34.65 -26.44 15.20
C VAL A 327 -34.22 -27.81 14.67
N ASN A 328 -35.13 -28.51 13.99
CA ASN A 328 -34.83 -29.68 13.19
C ASN A 328 -34.45 -29.23 11.78
N GLU A 329 -33.15 -29.07 11.52
CA GLU A 329 -32.63 -28.52 10.27
C GLU A 329 -32.91 -29.43 9.06
N LEU A 330 -33.16 -30.72 9.31
CA LEU A 330 -33.49 -31.69 8.27
C LEU A 330 -34.99 -31.72 7.93
N ASP A 331 -35.84 -30.97 8.63
CA ASP A 331 -37.26 -30.85 8.28
C ASP A 331 -37.41 -30.24 6.88
N PRO A 332 -38.16 -30.89 5.95
CA PRO A 332 -38.30 -30.39 4.58
C PRO A 332 -38.86 -28.97 4.48
N SER A 333 -39.75 -28.57 5.39
CA SER A 333 -40.32 -27.22 5.40
C SER A 333 -39.34 -26.17 5.94
N TYR A 334 -38.45 -26.55 6.87
CA TYR A 334 -37.36 -25.70 7.31
C TYR A 334 -36.31 -25.48 6.21
N ARG A 335 -35.93 -26.53 5.46
CA ARG A 335 -35.02 -26.40 4.30
C ARG A 335 -35.59 -25.49 3.21
N GLN A 336 -36.89 -25.66 2.89
CA GLN A 336 -37.63 -24.75 2.01
C GLN A 336 -37.56 -23.30 2.49
N PHE A 337 -37.74 -23.09 3.78
CA PHE A 337 -37.68 -21.77 4.39
C PHE A 337 -36.28 -21.14 4.34
N ILE A 338 -35.22 -21.89 4.65
CA ILE A 338 -33.86 -21.34 4.70
C ILE A 338 -33.26 -21.15 3.30
N TYR A 339 -33.28 -22.16 2.43
CA TYR A 339 -32.59 -22.07 1.14
C TYR A 339 -33.35 -22.57 -0.10
N ASP A 340 -34.23 -23.55 0.00
CA ASP A 340 -34.80 -24.22 -1.20
C ASP A 340 -35.90 -23.41 -1.92
N ALA A 341 -36.73 -22.64 -1.20
CA ALA A 341 -37.80 -21.87 -1.82
C ALA A 341 -37.29 -20.58 -2.47
N LYS A 342 -38.02 -20.06 -3.46
CA LYS A 342 -37.70 -18.76 -4.09
C LYS A 342 -37.71 -17.60 -3.08
N GLU A 343 -38.61 -17.68 -2.11
CA GLU A 343 -38.74 -16.68 -1.03
C GLU A 343 -37.91 -17.07 0.21
N SER A 344 -36.95 -17.99 0.08
CA SER A 344 -36.13 -18.45 1.20
C SER A 344 -35.23 -17.33 1.77
N VAL A 345 -34.77 -17.51 3.01
CA VAL A 345 -33.86 -16.56 3.68
C VAL A 345 -32.63 -16.28 2.81
N ILE A 346 -31.98 -17.33 2.33
CA ILE A 346 -30.79 -17.22 1.49
C ILE A 346 -31.12 -16.51 0.17
N ASN A 347 -32.20 -16.89 -0.52
CA ASN A 347 -32.58 -16.24 -1.78
C ASN A 347 -32.84 -14.74 -1.59
N LYS A 348 -33.58 -14.35 -0.55
CA LYS A 348 -33.88 -12.94 -0.30
C LYS A 348 -32.60 -12.10 -0.20
N TRP A 349 -31.70 -12.47 0.70
CA TRP A 349 -30.55 -11.62 1.04
C TRP A 349 -29.43 -11.71 0.00
N MET A 350 -29.21 -12.89 -0.61
CA MET A 350 -28.26 -13.04 -1.71
C MET A 350 -28.69 -12.24 -2.95
N ASN A 351 -29.99 -12.24 -3.31
CA ASN A 351 -30.50 -11.42 -4.41
C ASN A 351 -30.42 -9.90 -4.11
N MET A 352 -30.39 -9.52 -2.83
CA MET A 352 -30.15 -8.13 -2.42
C MET A 352 -28.69 -7.70 -2.66
N GLY A 353 -27.76 -8.67 -2.63
CA GLY A 353 -26.35 -8.49 -2.96
C GLY A 353 -25.36 -8.88 -1.85
N VAL A 354 -25.79 -9.66 -0.86
CA VAL A 354 -24.90 -10.27 0.15
C VAL A 354 -23.91 -11.21 -0.54
N ALA A 355 -22.64 -11.15 -0.13
CA ALA A 355 -21.52 -11.85 -0.78
C ALA A 355 -21.14 -13.18 -0.08
N GLY A 356 -21.73 -13.48 1.06
CA GLY A 356 -21.45 -14.72 1.78
C GLY A 356 -22.08 -14.77 3.16
N TRP A 357 -21.88 -15.91 3.82
CA TRP A 357 -22.43 -16.19 5.14
C TRP A 357 -21.36 -16.76 6.08
N ARG A 358 -21.36 -16.28 7.33
CA ARG A 358 -20.72 -16.94 8.47
C ARG A 358 -21.77 -17.77 9.18
N LEU A 359 -21.56 -19.07 9.32
CA LEU A 359 -22.46 -19.97 10.03
C LEU A 359 -22.14 -19.97 11.52
N ASP A 360 -23.13 -19.60 12.31
CA ASP A 360 -23.09 -19.69 13.76
C ASP A 360 -23.19 -21.14 14.22
N VAL A 361 -22.32 -21.53 15.14
CA VAL A 361 -22.24 -22.87 15.71
C VAL A 361 -22.35 -23.98 14.66
N ALA A 362 -21.48 -23.95 13.65
CA ALA A 362 -21.49 -24.93 12.55
C ALA A 362 -21.42 -26.40 13.04
N ASP A 363 -20.84 -26.61 14.21
CA ASP A 363 -20.76 -27.91 14.91
C ASP A 363 -22.11 -28.54 15.30
N GLU A 364 -23.16 -27.73 15.40
CA GLU A 364 -24.53 -28.16 15.71
C GLU A 364 -25.32 -28.54 14.43
N LEU A 365 -24.92 -28.00 13.27
CA LEU A 365 -25.62 -28.23 12.02
C LEU A 365 -25.28 -29.61 11.44
N PRO A 366 -26.23 -30.35 10.86
CA PRO A 366 -25.93 -31.58 10.12
C PRO A 366 -25.07 -31.34 8.87
N ASP A 367 -24.20 -32.29 8.53
CA ASP A 367 -23.33 -32.22 7.33
C ASP A 367 -24.17 -32.05 6.05
N GLU A 368 -25.26 -32.81 5.92
CA GLU A 368 -26.16 -32.75 4.77
C GLU A 368 -26.77 -31.36 4.60
N PHE A 369 -27.13 -30.69 5.70
CA PHE A 369 -27.67 -29.34 5.67
C PHE A 369 -26.64 -28.32 5.18
N ILE A 370 -25.39 -28.41 5.65
CA ILE A 370 -24.30 -27.51 5.23
C ILE A 370 -24.00 -27.71 3.74
N GLN A 371 -23.94 -28.96 3.25
CA GLN A 371 -23.70 -29.27 1.85
C GLN A 371 -24.79 -28.69 0.93
N GLU A 372 -26.07 -28.91 1.28
CA GLU A 372 -27.22 -28.39 0.53
C GLU A 372 -27.28 -26.86 0.56
N LEU A 373 -27.06 -26.25 1.74
CA LEU A 373 -26.98 -24.80 1.91
C LEU A 373 -25.88 -24.18 1.04
N ARG A 374 -24.69 -24.77 1.04
CA ARG A 374 -23.57 -24.30 0.22
C ARG A 374 -23.92 -24.38 -1.26
N GLN A 375 -24.52 -25.48 -1.71
CA GLN A 375 -24.98 -25.62 -3.11
C GLN A 375 -25.99 -24.53 -3.47
N ALA A 376 -26.97 -24.26 -2.60
CA ALA A 376 -27.96 -23.21 -2.80
C ALA A 376 -27.32 -21.82 -2.91
N ILE A 377 -26.41 -21.48 -1.99
CA ILE A 377 -25.66 -20.21 -2.00
C ILE A 377 -24.87 -20.05 -3.31
N LYS A 378 -24.09 -21.07 -3.70
CA LYS A 378 -23.25 -21.06 -4.91
C LYS A 378 -24.08 -21.05 -6.19
N SER A 379 -25.31 -21.58 -6.18
CA SER A 379 -26.21 -21.54 -7.34
C SER A 379 -26.73 -20.14 -7.65
N ILE A 380 -26.89 -19.29 -6.62
CA ILE A 380 -27.31 -17.89 -6.76
C ILE A 380 -26.11 -17.02 -7.12
N TYR A 381 -25.00 -17.19 -6.40
CA TYR A 381 -23.77 -16.45 -6.62
C TYR A 381 -22.56 -17.39 -6.48
N PRO A 382 -21.95 -17.83 -7.60
CA PRO A 382 -20.85 -18.79 -7.57
C PRO A 382 -19.63 -18.32 -6.77
N GLU A 383 -19.39 -17.01 -6.73
CA GLU A 383 -18.30 -16.38 -5.99
C GLU A 383 -18.67 -16.04 -4.54
N ALA A 384 -19.82 -16.52 -4.03
CA ALA A 384 -20.17 -16.37 -2.62
C ALA A 384 -19.27 -17.23 -1.74
N VAL A 385 -19.11 -16.85 -0.46
CA VAL A 385 -18.33 -17.64 0.51
C VAL A 385 -19.19 -18.14 1.66
N LEU A 386 -18.92 -19.37 2.11
CA LEU A 386 -19.52 -19.95 3.32
C LEU A 386 -18.42 -20.24 4.35
N ILE A 387 -18.51 -19.60 5.51
CA ILE A 387 -17.50 -19.64 6.57
C ILE A 387 -18.11 -20.28 7.82
N GLY A 388 -17.53 -21.34 8.37
CA GLY A 388 -18.03 -21.94 9.61
C GLY A 388 -17.37 -21.38 10.86
N GLU A 389 -18.14 -21.21 11.93
CA GLU A 389 -17.59 -21.12 13.28
C GLU A 389 -17.14 -22.51 13.75
N VAL A 390 -15.83 -22.75 13.74
CA VAL A 390 -15.20 -23.98 14.24
C VAL A 390 -14.00 -23.58 15.08
N TRP A 391 -13.96 -24.01 16.34
CA TRP A 391 -12.97 -23.53 17.31
C TRP A 391 -11.63 -24.31 17.27
N GLU A 392 -11.65 -25.51 16.71
CA GLU A 392 -10.51 -26.44 16.62
C GLU A 392 -10.10 -26.69 15.14
N ASP A 393 -9.23 -27.66 14.93
CA ASP A 393 -8.84 -28.13 13.59
C ASP A 393 -10.08 -28.66 12.85
N ALA A 394 -10.52 -27.90 11.84
CA ALA A 394 -11.73 -28.19 11.10
C ALA A 394 -11.60 -29.39 10.15
N SER A 395 -10.38 -29.87 9.88
CA SER A 395 -10.17 -31.05 9.02
C SER A 395 -10.49 -32.37 9.72
N ASN A 396 -10.44 -32.40 11.05
CA ASN A 396 -10.62 -33.62 11.85
C ASN A 396 -11.51 -33.40 13.08
N LYS A 397 -12.28 -32.32 13.08
CA LYS A 397 -13.21 -31.97 14.16
C LYS A 397 -14.15 -33.13 14.43
N ILE A 398 -14.28 -33.47 15.71
CA ILE A 398 -15.30 -34.40 16.21
C ILE A 398 -16.37 -33.57 16.91
N SER A 399 -17.61 -33.65 16.43
CA SER A 399 -18.79 -33.09 17.08
C SER A 399 -19.81 -34.21 17.27
N TYR A 400 -20.41 -34.30 18.46
CA TYR A 400 -21.39 -35.34 18.81
C TYR A 400 -20.96 -36.79 18.47
N GLY A 401 -19.67 -37.09 18.62
CA GLY A 401 -19.11 -38.42 18.34
C GLY A 401 -18.92 -38.74 16.86
N LYS A 402 -19.17 -37.80 15.95
CA LYS A 402 -18.98 -37.91 14.49
C LYS A 402 -17.82 -37.02 14.04
N ILE A 403 -16.95 -37.55 13.18
CA ILE A 403 -15.95 -36.76 12.47
C ILE A 403 -16.67 -35.93 11.40
N ARG A 404 -16.41 -34.62 11.35
CA ARG A 404 -17.04 -33.67 10.43
C ARG A 404 -16.29 -33.60 9.10
N ASP A 405 -17.03 -33.34 8.01
CA ASP A 405 -16.53 -33.35 6.64
C ASP A 405 -16.32 -31.92 6.06
N TYR A 406 -16.08 -30.93 6.92
CA TYR A 406 -16.04 -29.51 6.57
C TYR A 406 -15.13 -29.16 5.39
N PHE A 407 -13.95 -29.78 5.32
CA PHE A 407 -12.96 -29.57 4.24
C PHE A 407 -12.90 -30.71 3.22
N SER A 408 -13.96 -31.49 3.09
CA SER A 408 -14.14 -32.48 2.02
C SER A 408 -14.19 -31.86 0.61
N GLY A 409 -14.41 -30.53 0.51
CA GLY A 409 -14.62 -29.78 -0.73
C GLY A 409 -16.10 -29.50 -1.05
N ASN A 410 -17.03 -30.07 -0.29
CA ASN A 410 -18.48 -29.92 -0.53
C ASN A 410 -19.21 -29.05 0.50
N GLU A 411 -18.57 -28.67 1.61
CA GLU A 411 -19.19 -27.96 2.74
C GLU A 411 -18.68 -26.53 2.92
N LEU A 412 -17.62 -26.32 3.70
CA LEU A 412 -17.17 -24.98 4.07
C LEU A 412 -16.07 -24.52 3.11
N ASP A 413 -16.13 -23.24 2.71
CA ASP A 413 -15.02 -22.61 2.00
C ASP A 413 -13.93 -22.19 3.00
N ALA A 414 -14.31 -21.72 4.19
CA ALA A 414 -13.37 -21.32 5.23
C ALA A 414 -13.93 -21.56 6.65
N THR A 415 -13.09 -21.36 7.65
CA THR A 415 -13.49 -21.35 9.06
C THR A 415 -12.92 -20.15 9.80
N MET A 416 -13.55 -19.79 10.92
CA MET A 416 -12.97 -18.88 11.91
C MET A 416 -11.70 -19.52 12.48
N ASN A 417 -10.55 -18.91 12.25
CA ASN A 417 -9.25 -19.52 12.55
C ASN A 417 -8.86 -19.36 14.03
N TYR A 418 -9.65 -19.93 14.93
CA TYR A 418 -9.33 -20.01 16.37
C TYR A 418 -8.04 -20.80 16.67
N PRO A 419 -7.68 -21.87 15.93
CA PRO A 419 -6.38 -22.52 16.09
C PRO A 419 -5.21 -21.54 15.91
N PHE A 420 -5.23 -20.71 14.84
CA PHE A 420 -4.25 -19.63 14.66
C PHE A 420 -4.21 -18.69 15.86
N ARG A 421 -5.37 -18.21 16.31
CA ARG A 421 -5.48 -17.30 17.45
C ARG A 421 -4.83 -17.89 18.69
N VAL A 422 -5.20 -19.12 19.06
CA VAL A 422 -4.74 -19.77 20.29
C VAL A 422 -3.24 -20.06 20.26
N SER A 423 -2.71 -20.54 19.14
CA SER A 423 -1.28 -20.82 18.97
C SER A 423 -0.43 -19.55 19.12
N PHE A 424 -0.79 -18.47 18.41
CA PHE A 424 -0.04 -17.22 18.51
C PHE A 424 -0.24 -16.51 19.85
N LEU A 425 -1.44 -16.53 20.43
CA LEU A 425 -1.70 -15.95 21.75
C LEU A 425 -0.81 -16.59 22.83
N ARG A 426 -0.75 -17.93 22.86
CA ARG A 426 0.10 -18.67 23.82
C ARG A 426 1.58 -18.34 23.62
N PHE A 427 2.04 -18.25 22.37
CA PHE A 427 3.41 -17.86 22.09
C PHE A 427 3.69 -16.44 22.61
N ILE A 428 2.91 -15.44 22.22
CA ILE A 428 3.14 -14.04 22.63
C ILE A 428 3.07 -13.83 24.14
N LEU A 429 2.24 -14.59 24.85
CA LEU A 429 2.14 -14.58 26.32
C LEU A 429 3.23 -15.42 27.02
N GLY A 430 4.12 -16.09 26.28
CA GLY A 430 5.18 -16.94 26.82
C GLY A 430 4.71 -18.26 27.42
N GLN A 431 3.50 -18.70 27.07
CA GLN A 431 2.91 -19.98 27.47
C GLN A 431 3.35 -21.14 26.57
N SER A 432 3.94 -20.85 25.41
CA SER A 432 4.56 -21.82 24.51
C SER A 432 5.84 -21.26 23.89
N ASP A 433 6.78 -22.15 23.55
CA ASP A 433 8.00 -21.79 22.81
C ASP A 433 7.79 -21.80 21.30
N SER A 434 8.80 -21.30 20.56
CA SER A 434 8.80 -21.20 19.11
C SER A 434 8.68 -22.55 18.38
N GLY A 435 9.23 -23.63 18.96
CA GLY A 435 9.11 -24.99 18.43
C GLY A 435 7.69 -25.54 18.55
N SER A 436 7.00 -25.27 19.66
CA SER A 436 5.62 -25.70 19.87
C SER A 436 4.66 -25.01 18.91
N ILE A 437 4.73 -23.68 18.78
CA ILE A 437 3.90 -22.96 17.78
C ILE A 437 4.24 -23.39 16.35
N HIS A 438 5.51 -23.68 16.04
CA HIS A 438 5.89 -24.19 14.73
C HIS A 438 5.16 -25.50 14.40
N GLN A 439 5.14 -26.46 15.33
CA GLN A 439 4.46 -27.74 15.13
C GLN A 439 2.94 -27.55 14.97
N GLU A 440 2.32 -26.69 15.76
CA GLU A 440 0.89 -26.42 15.69
C GLU A 440 0.48 -25.78 14.35
N ILE A 441 1.23 -24.77 13.88
CA ILE A 441 0.98 -24.13 12.60
C ILE A 441 1.26 -25.08 11.43
N MET A 442 2.32 -25.87 11.49
CA MET A 442 2.61 -26.87 10.45
C MET A 442 1.57 -27.98 10.42
N SER A 443 1.01 -28.39 11.56
CA SER A 443 -0.10 -29.34 11.61
C SER A 443 -1.32 -28.82 10.85
N LEU A 444 -1.69 -27.55 11.04
CA LEU A 444 -2.79 -26.94 10.28
C LEU A 444 -2.45 -26.87 8.78
N TYR A 445 -1.22 -26.48 8.45
CA TYR A 445 -0.77 -26.36 7.06
C TYR A 445 -0.69 -27.73 6.34
N GLU A 446 -0.39 -28.81 7.08
CA GLU A 446 -0.41 -30.19 6.60
C GLU A 446 -1.86 -30.70 6.43
N ASN A 447 -2.74 -30.40 7.39
CA ASN A 447 -4.08 -30.98 7.45
C ASN A 447 -5.08 -30.31 6.53
N TYR A 448 -4.96 -29.00 6.29
CA TYR A 448 -5.95 -28.22 5.53
C TYR A 448 -5.63 -28.32 4.04
N PRO A 449 -6.64 -28.48 3.16
CA PRO A 449 -6.46 -28.18 1.76
C PRO A 449 -5.91 -26.76 1.58
N ARG A 450 -4.98 -26.59 0.64
CA ARG A 450 -4.24 -25.33 0.49
C ARG A 450 -5.17 -24.13 0.28
N GLU A 451 -6.23 -24.29 -0.50
CA GLU A 451 -7.23 -23.24 -0.71
C GLU A 451 -7.90 -22.83 0.61
N ASN A 452 -8.38 -23.80 1.42
CA ASN A 452 -9.01 -23.54 2.71
C ASN A 452 -8.05 -22.90 3.72
N PHE A 453 -6.77 -23.29 3.75
CA PHE A 453 -5.76 -22.65 4.60
C PHE A 453 -5.55 -21.17 4.26
N TYR A 454 -5.53 -20.83 2.96
CA TYR A 454 -5.41 -19.43 2.49
C TYR A 454 -6.73 -18.65 2.57
N ALA A 455 -7.84 -19.33 2.82
CA ALA A 455 -9.16 -18.74 3.01
C ALA A 455 -9.54 -18.59 4.49
N ALA A 456 -8.84 -19.24 5.43
CA ALA A 456 -9.17 -19.20 6.85
C ALA A 456 -9.27 -17.75 7.38
N MET A 457 -10.31 -17.47 8.16
CA MET A 457 -10.59 -16.14 8.71
C MET A 457 -9.70 -15.91 9.94
N ASN A 458 -8.59 -15.21 9.77
CA ASN A 458 -7.58 -14.96 10.79
C ASN A 458 -8.03 -13.85 11.75
N LEU A 459 -8.73 -14.25 12.82
CA LEU A 459 -9.15 -13.37 13.90
C LEU A 459 -8.20 -13.44 15.11
N ILE A 460 -8.09 -12.33 15.84
CA ILE A 460 -7.38 -12.26 17.14
C ILE A 460 -8.34 -11.88 18.28
N GLY A 461 -9.38 -11.11 17.96
CA GLY A 461 -10.53 -10.82 18.79
C GLY A 461 -11.83 -11.17 18.06
N SER A 462 -12.89 -11.36 18.82
CA SER A 462 -14.27 -11.54 18.35
C SER A 462 -15.24 -11.24 19.49
N HIS A 463 -16.52 -11.19 19.15
CA HIS A 463 -17.63 -11.02 20.10
C HIS A 463 -17.81 -12.13 21.16
N ASP A 464 -17.10 -13.27 21.05
CA ASP A 464 -17.14 -14.38 22.04
C ASP A 464 -15.83 -14.55 22.81
N THR A 465 -14.86 -13.68 22.56
CA THR A 465 -13.57 -13.69 23.26
C THR A 465 -13.36 -12.38 24.00
N ALA A 466 -12.63 -12.41 25.12
CA ALA A 466 -12.15 -11.18 25.75
C ALA A 466 -11.31 -10.36 24.76
N ARG A 467 -11.34 -9.03 24.90
CA ARG A 467 -10.56 -8.12 24.04
C ARG A 467 -9.08 -8.45 24.15
N ILE A 468 -8.43 -8.52 22.99
CA ILE A 468 -7.05 -8.98 22.90
C ILE A 468 -6.08 -8.10 23.70
N LEU A 469 -6.33 -6.79 23.75
CA LEU A 469 -5.52 -5.85 24.51
C LEU A 469 -5.58 -6.13 26.02
N THR A 470 -6.75 -6.49 26.55
CA THR A 470 -6.92 -6.88 27.95
C THR A 470 -6.09 -8.11 28.29
N LEU A 471 -6.07 -9.12 27.42
CA LEU A 471 -5.27 -10.34 27.61
C LEU A 471 -3.77 -10.04 27.56
N PHE A 472 -3.33 -9.19 26.63
CA PHE A 472 -1.91 -8.86 26.51
C PHE A 472 -1.35 -7.97 27.62
N GLY A 473 -2.20 -7.34 28.42
CA GLY A 473 -1.80 -6.58 29.60
C GLY A 473 -1.65 -7.42 30.87
N ASP A 474 -1.67 -8.75 30.76
CA ASP A 474 -1.63 -9.68 31.91
C ASP A 474 -2.71 -9.36 32.95
N ALA A 475 -3.90 -9.04 32.46
CA ALA A 475 -5.05 -8.76 33.32
C ALA A 475 -5.38 -9.99 34.20
N PRO A 476 -5.87 -9.79 35.44
CA PRO A 476 -6.24 -10.90 36.32
C PRO A 476 -7.21 -11.86 35.62
N PRO A 477 -7.12 -13.19 35.87
CA PRO A 477 -8.07 -14.14 35.31
C PRO A 477 -9.50 -13.73 35.66
N GLU A 478 -10.42 -13.81 34.69
CA GLU A 478 -11.79 -13.31 34.85
C GLU A 478 -12.48 -13.93 36.09
N GLN A 479 -12.21 -15.21 36.38
CA GLN A 479 -12.79 -15.93 37.52
C GLN A 479 -12.35 -15.36 38.89
N SER A 480 -11.28 -14.57 38.93
CA SER A 480 -10.77 -13.93 40.15
C SER A 480 -11.46 -12.60 40.48
N LEU A 481 -12.29 -12.07 39.56
CA LEU A 481 -12.94 -10.78 39.68
C LEU A 481 -14.46 -10.94 39.74
N SER A 482 -15.12 -10.13 40.56
CA SER A 482 -16.58 -9.98 40.50
C SER A 482 -17.02 -9.37 39.17
N LYS A 483 -18.28 -9.57 38.76
CA LYS A 483 -18.80 -8.98 37.52
C LYS A 483 -18.71 -7.45 37.52
N THR A 484 -18.88 -6.80 38.67
CA THR A 484 -18.67 -5.35 38.81
C THR A 484 -17.21 -4.96 38.57
N GLU A 485 -16.25 -5.69 39.14
CA GLU A 485 -14.82 -5.43 38.92
C GLU A 485 -14.44 -5.64 37.46
N GLN A 486 -14.93 -6.72 36.82
CA GLN A 486 -14.71 -6.98 35.40
C GLN A 486 -15.22 -5.83 34.52
N ARG A 487 -16.42 -5.30 34.82
CA ARG A 487 -17.03 -4.19 34.07
C ARG A 487 -16.14 -2.95 34.06
N PHE A 488 -15.66 -2.53 35.22
CA PHE A 488 -14.91 -1.28 35.40
C PHE A 488 -13.39 -1.44 35.26
N PHE A 489 -12.88 -2.65 35.06
CA PHE A 489 -11.45 -2.90 34.96
C PHE A 489 -10.83 -2.16 33.78
N ARG A 490 -9.68 -1.53 34.02
CA ARG A 490 -8.83 -0.92 33.00
C ARG A 490 -7.38 -1.24 33.28
N LEU A 491 -6.60 -1.45 32.22
CA LEU A 491 -5.18 -1.74 32.35
C LEU A 491 -4.43 -0.55 32.96
N PRO A 492 -3.57 -0.77 33.96
CA PRO A 492 -2.60 0.23 34.39
C PRO A 492 -1.69 0.67 33.22
N PRO A 493 -1.18 1.92 33.20
CA PRO A 493 -0.40 2.43 32.06
C PRO A 493 0.76 1.54 31.59
N ILE A 494 1.52 0.94 32.53
CA ILE A 494 2.64 0.03 32.21
C ILE A 494 2.13 -1.26 31.56
N ALA A 495 1.07 -1.84 32.09
CA ALA A 495 0.45 -3.04 31.54
C ALA A 495 -0.16 -2.77 30.15
N ARG A 496 -0.76 -1.58 29.96
CA ARG A 496 -1.27 -1.16 28.65
C ARG A 496 -0.14 -0.98 27.63
N GLN A 497 0.99 -0.40 28.01
CA GLN A 497 2.14 -0.26 27.10
C GLN A 497 2.67 -1.63 26.65
N LEU A 498 2.81 -2.58 27.59
CA LEU A 498 3.16 -3.97 27.27
C LEU A 498 2.12 -4.60 26.32
N ALA A 499 0.84 -4.38 26.59
CA ALA A 499 -0.25 -4.88 25.77
C ALA A 499 -0.19 -4.36 24.33
N VAL A 500 0.10 -3.06 24.16
CA VAL A 500 0.28 -2.42 22.85
C VAL A 500 1.47 -3.03 22.10
N GLN A 501 2.61 -3.25 22.75
CA GLN A 501 3.77 -3.89 22.10
C GLN A 501 3.46 -5.31 21.61
N ARG A 502 2.79 -6.11 22.45
CA ARG A 502 2.31 -7.47 22.10
C ARG A 502 1.28 -7.44 20.97
N LEU A 503 0.34 -6.49 21.00
CA LEU A 503 -0.65 -6.29 19.95
C LEU A 503 0.00 -5.92 18.62
N ARG A 504 1.03 -5.06 18.63
CA ARG A 504 1.78 -4.71 17.41
C ARG A 504 2.43 -5.95 16.79
N MET A 505 3.04 -6.82 17.59
CA MET A 505 3.60 -8.09 17.08
C MET A 505 2.52 -8.97 16.44
N LEU A 506 1.43 -9.26 17.17
CA LEU A 506 0.40 -10.19 16.67
C LEU A 506 -0.39 -9.62 15.49
N SER A 507 -0.71 -8.33 15.49
CA SER A 507 -1.41 -7.70 14.36
C SER A 507 -0.54 -7.70 13.09
N LEU A 508 0.79 -7.55 13.19
CA LEU A 508 1.68 -7.74 12.04
C LEU A 508 1.56 -9.16 11.48
N VAL A 509 1.59 -10.18 12.35
CA VAL A 509 1.38 -11.58 11.94
C VAL A 509 0.02 -11.71 11.27
N GLN A 510 -1.05 -11.20 11.88
CA GLN A 510 -2.41 -11.27 11.33
C GLN A 510 -2.48 -10.77 9.89
N MET A 511 -1.82 -9.66 9.57
CA MET A 511 -1.83 -9.06 8.23
C MET A 511 -0.89 -9.74 7.22
N THR A 512 0.10 -10.51 7.69
CA THR A 512 1.17 -11.08 6.84
C THR A 512 1.11 -12.61 6.73
N PHE A 513 0.33 -13.27 7.59
CA PHE A 513 0.07 -14.71 7.57
C PHE A 513 -0.88 -15.10 6.41
N PRO A 514 -0.80 -16.32 5.86
CA PRO A 514 -1.79 -16.84 4.92
C PRO A 514 -3.20 -16.89 5.53
N GLY A 515 -4.24 -16.64 4.74
CA GLY A 515 -5.61 -16.47 5.26
C GLY A 515 -6.11 -15.04 5.13
N VAL A 516 -7.37 -14.83 5.49
CA VAL A 516 -8.08 -13.55 5.41
C VAL A 516 -8.05 -12.88 6.79
N PRO A 517 -7.28 -11.80 6.99
CA PRO A 517 -7.25 -11.10 8.28
C PRO A 517 -8.62 -10.51 8.60
N CYS A 518 -9.10 -10.74 9.82
CA CYS A 518 -10.34 -10.16 10.33
C CYS A 518 -10.09 -9.29 11.58
N ILE A 519 -10.30 -7.98 11.45
CA ILE A 519 -10.24 -7.03 12.57
C ILE A 519 -11.60 -7.01 13.27
N TYR A 520 -11.62 -7.22 14.58
CA TYR A 520 -12.81 -7.02 15.39
C TYR A 520 -12.90 -5.55 15.82
N TYR A 521 -14.03 -4.89 15.55
CA TYR A 521 -14.15 -3.44 15.70
C TYR A 521 -13.62 -2.93 17.04
N GLY A 522 -12.72 -1.95 17.02
CA GLY A 522 -12.14 -1.34 18.21
C GLY A 522 -10.83 -1.97 18.69
N ASP A 523 -10.43 -3.15 18.19
CA ASP A 523 -9.10 -3.70 18.48
C ASP A 523 -7.99 -2.78 17.92
N GLU A 524 -8.23 -2.13 16.77
CA GLU A 524 -7.37 -1.11 16.18
C GLU A 524 -7.40 0.23 16.91
N ALA A 525 -8.51 0.52 17.60
CA ALA A 525 -8.68 1.73 18.41
C ALA A 525 -8.19 1.55 19.86
N GLY A 526 -7.73 0.36 20.23
CA GLY A 526 -7.20 0.05 21.56
C GLY A 526 -8.26 -0.16 22.64
N VAL A 527 -9.41 -0.72 22.28
CA VAL A 527 -10.53 -1.03 23.19
C VAL A 527 -10.18 -2.19 24.13
N GLU A 528 -10.56 -2.05 25.40
CA GLU A 528 -10.37 -3.03 26.47
C GLU A 528 -11.71 -3.65 26.88
N GLY A 529 -11.70 -4.89 27.38
CA GLY A 529 -12.87 -5.58 27.91
C GLY A 529 -12.63 -7.07 28.17
N TYR A 530 -13.18 -7.60 29.26
CA TYR A 530 -13.25 -9.05 29.51
C TYR A 530 -14.25 -9.74 28.55
N ALA A 531 -14.61 -11.00 28.80
CA ALA A 531 -15.61 -11.69 28.00
C ALA A 531 -16.99 -11.02 28.05
N ASP A 532 -17.94 -11.56 27.28
CA ASP A 532 -19.31 -11.07 27.16
C ASP A 532 -19.94 -10.72 28.53
N PRO A 533 -20.53 -9.51 28.67
CA PRO A 533 -20.77 -8.48 27.64
C PRO A 533 -19.65 -7.46 27.42
N TYR A 534 -18.56 -7.52 28.17
CA TYR A 534 -17.61 -6.42 28.23
C TYR A 534 -16.73 -6.30 26.97
N ASN A 535 -16.60 -7.38 26.21
CA ASN A 535 -15.95 -7.37 24.89
C ASN A 535 -16.78 -6.67 23.80
N ARG A 536 -18.04 -6.34 24.08
CA ARG A 536 -18.98 -5.63 23.18
C ARG A 536 -19.14 -4.15 23.59
N GLY A 537 -18.07 -3.53 24.10
CA GLY A 537 -18.03 -2.08 24.34
C GLY A 537 -18.16 -1.27 23.04
N THR A 538 -18.61 -0.02 23.13
CA THR A 538 -18.78 0.84 21.95
C THR A 538 -17.46 1.25 21.31
N TYR A 539 -17.49 1.52 20.01
CA TYR A 539 -16.35 2.07 19.29
C TYR A 539 -16.05 3.51 19.80
N PRO A 540 -14.80 3.85 20.17
CA PRO A 540 -14.47 5.10 20.83
C PRO A 540 -14.22 6.25 19.83
N TRP A 541 -15.21 6.58 18.99
CA TRP A 541 -15.08 7.62 17.97
C TRP A 541 -14.54 8.95 18.53
N GLY A 542 -13.46 9.46 17.96
CA GLY A 542 -12.77 10.69 18.38
C GLY A 542 -11.89 10.55 19.63
N LYS A 543 -11.84 9.36 20.23
CA LYS A 543 -11.01 9.00 21.41
C LYS A 543 -10.18 7.73 21.15
N GLU A 544 -9.94 7.40 19.88
CA GLU A 544 -9.16 6.25 19.47
C GLU A 544 -7.69 6.40 19.92
N ASP A 545 -7.04 5.28 20.19
CA ASP A 545 -5.60 5.24 20.41
C ASP A 545 -4.86 5.54 19.10
N ARG A 546 -4.38 6.78 18.95
CA ARG A 546 -3.77 7.27 17.71
C ARG A 546 -2.54 6.45 17.30
N GLU A 547 -1.74 5.97 18.25
CA GLU A 547 -0.55 5.16 17.93
C GLU A 547 -0.95 3.82 17.31
N LEU A 548 -1.98 3.17 17.85
CA LEU A 548 -2.51 1.93 17.28
C LEU A 548 -3.19 2.18 15.94
N MET A 549 -3.95 3.27 15.78
CA MET A 549 -4.55 3.61 14.49
C MET A 549 -3.49 3.77 13.39
N ASP A 550 -2.40 4.49 13.67
CA ASP A 550 -1.32 4.69 12.72
C ASP A 550 -0.57 3.38 12.44
N TRP A 551 -0.39 2.54 13.45
CA TRP A 551 0.16 1.20 13.30
C TRP A 551 -0.71 0.31 12.38
N TYR A 552 -2.02 0.24 12.62
CA TYR A 552 -2.95 -0.57 11.83
C TYR A 552 -3.02 -0.08 10.38
N ARG A 553 -3.14 1.24 10.16
CA ARG A 553 -3.05 1.83 8.81
C ARG A 553 -1.80 1.38 8.09
N ARG A 554 -0.66 1.35 8.78
CA ARG A 554 0.61 0.93 8.19
C ARG A 554 0.61 -0.54 7.78
N ILE A 555 0.26 -1.47 8.67
CA ILE A 555 0.32 -2.91 8.36
C ILE A 555 -0.77 -3.35 7.37
N LEU A 556 -1.93 -2.69 7.36
CA LEU A 556 -2.98 -2.90 6.36
C LEU A 556 -2.49 -2.48 4.97
N ARG A 557 -1.80 -1.33 4.88
CA ARG A 557 -1.15 -0.88 3.64
C ARG A 557 -0.09 -1.88 3.16
N LEU A 558 0.72 -2.44 4.07
CA LEU A 558 1.69 -3.47 3.69
C LEU A 558 0.98 -4.64 2.98
N ARG A 559 -0.08 -5.20 3.55
CA ARG A 559 -0.81 -6.30 2.89
C ARG A 559 -1.40 -5.89 1.54
N ALA A 560 -1.95 -4.68 1.44
CA ALA A 560 -2.51 -4.17 0.20
C ALA A 560 -1.45 -4.00 -0.91
N GLU A 561 -0.27 -3.48 -0.56
CA GLU A 561 0.79 -3.11 -1.50
C GLU A 561 1.59 -4.33 -2.00
N TYR A 562 1.88 -5.30 -1.13
CA TYR A 562 2.73 -6.45 -1.46
C TYR A 562 1.92 -7.70 -1.81
N GLU A 563 2.03 -8.14 -3.06
CA GLU A 563 1.25 -9.28 -3.56
C GLU A 563 1.61 -10.59 -2.86
N VAL A 564 2.89 -10.75 -2.52
CA VAL A 564 3.42 -11.94 -1.84
C VAL A 564 2.75 -12.20 -0.48
N LEU A 565 2.22 -11.17 0.19
CA LEU A 565 1.51 -11.33 1.47
C LEU A 565 0.09 -11.89 1.31
N LYS A 566 -0.51 -11.79 0.11
CA LYS A 566 -1.84 -12.34 -0.18
C LYS A 566 -1.74 -13.77 -0.70
N THR A 567 -0.88 -14.02 -1.68
CA THR A 567 -0.88 -15.26 -2.47
C THR A 567 0.42 -16.05 -2.40
N GLY A 568 1.50 -15.48 -1.87
CA GLY A 568 2.83 -16.10 -1.86
C GLY A 568 2.92 -17.33 -0.98
N ASP A 569 3.82 -18.25 -1.35
CA ASP A 569 4.13 -19.47 -0.61
C ASP A 569 4.53 -19.18 0.83
N PHE A 570 4.19 -20.10 1.73
CA PHE A 570 4.40 -19.95 3.17
C PHE A 570 5.45 -20.94 3.68
N ARG A 571 6.47 -20.42 4.36
CA ARG A 571 7.56 -21.22 4.96
C ARG A 571 7.86 -20.73 6.39
N PRO A 572 7.31 -21.38 7.42
CA PRO A 572 7.61 -21.02 8.81
C PRO A 572 8.96 -21.58 9.26
N PHE A 573 9.57 -20.93 10.25
CA PHE A 573 10.83 -21.37 10.87
C PHE A 573 10.92 -20.85 12.31
N TYR A 574 11.86 -21.42 13.06
CA TYR A 574 12.17 -20.99 14.42
C TYR A 574 13.67 -21.16 14.70
N PHE A 575 14.19 -20.46 15.71
CA PHE A 575 15.62 -20.46 16.02
C PHE A 575 15.89 -20.66 17.51
N GLU A 576 15.34 -19.76 18.34
CA GLU A 576 15.41 -19.80 19.80
C GLU A 576 13.99 -19.89 20.38
N PRO A 577 13.80 -20.28 21.66
CA PRO A 577 12.47 -20.42 22.28
C PRO A 577 11.57 -19.18 22.18
N ASP A 578 12.14 -17.98 22.06
CA ASP A 578 11.43 -16.70 21.95
C ASP A 578 11.41 -16.10 20.53
N ILE A 579 12.07 -16.74 19.56
CA ILE A 579 12.19 -16.27 18.17
C ILE A 579 11.44 -17.18 17.22
N TYR A 580 10.38 -16.65 16.64
CA TYR A 580 9.57 -17.32 15.62
C TYR A 580 9.48 -16.44 14.38
N GLY A 581 9.45 -17.05 13.19
CA GLY A 581 9.34 -16.32 11.95
C GLY A 581 8.75 -17.15 10.84
N PHE A 582 8.42 -16.47 9.74
CA PHE A 582 8.00 -17.13 8.52
C PHE A 582 8.32 -16.29 7.31
N ILE A 583 8.42 -16.95 6.17
CA ILE A 583 8.70 -16.34 4.88
C ILE A 583 7.48 -16.47 3.99
N ARG A 584 7.11 -15.35 3.36
CA ARG A 584 6.18 -15.29 2.23
C ARG A 584 6.98 -15.10 0.95
N SER A 585 6.94 -16.06 0.02
CA SER A 585 7.75 -16.02 -1.21
C SER A 585 6.87 -15.98 -2.45
N GLY A 586 7.22 -15.11 -3.40
CA GLY A 586 6.56 -14.99 -4.70
C GLY A 586 7.60 -14.84 -5.81
N ASP A 587 7.16 -14.55 -7.04
CA ASP A 587 8.06 -14.56 -8.20
C ASP A 587 9.11 -13.45 -8.18
N LYS A 588 8.72 -12.23 -7.76
CA LYS A 588 9.58 -11.02 -7.80
C LYS A 588 10.27 -10.75 -6.47
N GLU A 589 9.64 -11.13 -5.35
CA GLU A 589 10.02 -10.69 -4.01
C GLU A 589 9.68 -11.74 -2.96
N GLU A 590 10.32 -11.61 -1.81
CA GLU A 590 10.13 -12.45 -0.64
C GLU A 590 10.08 -11.56 0.60
N ILE A 591 9.17 -11.83 1.54
CA ILE A 591 9.05 -11.07 2.79
C ILE A 591 9.23 -12.02 3.97
N THR A 592 10.20 -11.70 4.82
CA THR A 592 10.49 -12.45 6.06
C THR A 592 9.89 -11.69 7.24
N ILE A 593 9.02 -12.36 7.99
CA ILE A 593 8.45 -11.87 9.24
C ILE A 593 9.19 -12.50 10.41
N LEU A 594 9.63 -11.68 11.35
CA LEU A 594 10.38 -12.10 12.53
C LEU A 594 9.75 -11.52 13.78
N LEU A 595 9.60 -12.35 14.81
CA LEU A 595 9.05 -11.99 16.11
C LEU A 595 10.09 -12.26 17.19
N ASN A 596 10.27 -11.30 18.10
CA ASN A 596 10.96 -11.51 19.35
C ASN A 596 9.99 -11.24 20.51
N ARG A 597 9.51 -12.31 21.15
CA ARG A 597 8.61 -12.20 22.30
C ARG A 597 9.34 -12.01 23.64
N HIS A 598 10.68 -12.01 23.65
CA HIS A 598 11.44 -11.82 24.87
C HIS A 598 11.18 -10.42 25.43
N HIS A 599 11.04 -10.31 26.75
CA HIS A 599 10.63 -9.06 27.43
C HIS A 599 11.72 -7.97 27.47
N GLU A 600 12.98 -8.37 27.63
CA GLU A 600 14.09 -7.42 27.85
C GLU A 600 15.24 -7.55 26.84
N GLU A 601 15.57 -8.78 26.44
CA GLU A 601 16.69 -9.05 25.54
C GLU A 601 16.37 -8.82 24.06
N THR A 602 17.20 -7.99 23.43
CA THR A 602 17.40 -8.01 21.98
C THR A 602 18.11 -9.29 21.59
N LYS A 603 17.55 -10.04 20.64
CA LYS A 603 18.18 -11.23 20.06
C LYS A 603 18.81 -10.91 18.71
N THR A 604 19.81 -11.70 18.34
CA THR A 604 20.54 -11.53 17.09
C THR A 604 20.42 -12.78 16.24
N LEU A 605 20.06 -12.62 14.97
CA LEU A 605 19.89 -13.73 14.04
C LEU A 605 20.82 -13.57 12.82
N ASN A 606 21.37 -14.69 12.33
CA ASN A 606 22.05 -14.73 11.03
C ASN A 606 21.08 -15.19 9.95
N LEU A 607 20.49 -14.24 9.22
CA LEU A 607 19.51 -14.54 8.17
C LEU A 607 20.14 -15.10 6.89
N ASN A 608 21.45 -14.94 6.66
CA ASN A 608 22.09 -15.40 5.42
C ASN A 608 21.93 -16.91 5.20
N THR A 609 21.72 -17.67 6.27
CA THR A 609 21.50 -19.13 6.21
C THR A 609 20.08 -19.54 5.81
N MET A 610 19.12 -18.62 5.86
CA MET A 610 17.68 -18.89 5.66
C MET A 610 17.13 -18.37 4.33
N LEU A 611 17.89 -17.52 3.64
CA LEU A 611 17.46 -16.90 2.38
C LEU A 611 17.68 -17.86 1.21
N SER A 612 16.65 -17.97 0.38
CA SER A 612 16.64 -18.76 -0.86
C SER A 612 17.79 -18.39 -1.81
N GLN A 613 18.19 -17.11 -1.78
CA GLN A 613 19.35 -16.55 -2.47
C GLN A 613 19.90 -15.40 -1.62
N PRO A 614 21.23 -15.18 -1.56
CA PRO A 614 21.79 -13.97 -0.96
C PRO A 614 21.34 -12.76 -1.78
N SER A 615 20.32 -12.04 -1.31
CA SER A 615 19.86 -10.79 -1.92
C SER A 615 20.92 -9.71 -1.75
N ALA A 616 21.13 -8.88 -2.79
CA ALA A 616 22.04 -7.74 -2.75
C ALA A 616 21.55 -6.62 -1.81
N SER A 617 20.26 -6.58 -1.47
CA SER A 617 19.66 -5.61 -0.55
C SER A 617 18.42 -6.18 0.16
N VAL A 618 18.28 -5.84 1.44
CA VAL A 618 17.12 -6.16 2.27
C VAL A 618 16.59 -4.87 2.90
N ILE A 619 15.28 -4.68 2.90
CA ILE A 619 14.64 -3.46 3.41
C ILE A 619 13.71 -3.83 4.55
N ASP A 620 13.87 -3.20 5.71
CA ASP A 620 12.91 -3.35 6.80
C ASP A 620 11.69 -2.44 6.53
N LEU A 621 10.55 -3.08 6.27
CA LEU A 621 9.29 -2.42 5.97
C LEU A 621 8.68 -1.69 7.18
N ILE A 622 9.18 -1.96 8.40
CA ILE A 622 8.72 -1.38 9.67
C ILE A 622 9.56 -0.18 10.14
N ASP A 623 10.80 -0.02 9.72
CA ASP A 623 11.56 1.22 10.02
C ASP A 623 12.07 1.97 8.78
N GLY A 624 11.91 1.38 7.59
CA GLY A 624 12.29 1.96 6.30
C GLY A 624 13.78 1.93 6.02
N LYS A 625 14.57 1.18 6.81
CA LYS A 625 16.01 1.10 6.62
C LYS A 625 16.39 -0.02 5.65
N LYS A 626 17.36 0.30 4.79
CA LYS A 626 18.11 -0.70 4.03
C LYS A 626 19.14 -1.35 4.96
N LEU A 627 19.19 -2.67 4.96
CA LEU A 627 20.10 -3.49 5.74
C LEU A 627 21.22 -3.98 4.83
N ASP A 628 22.46 -3.80 5.27
CA ASP A 628 23.64 -4.30 4.57
C ASP A 628 23.93 -5.78 4.90
N PRO A 629 24.76 -6.47 4.10
CA PRO A 629 25.09 -7.88 4.33
C PRO A 629 25.71 -8.18 5.70
N GLU A 630 26.48 -7.24 6.26
CA GLU A 630 27.06 -7.37 7.60
C GLU A 630 25.96 -7.38 8.67
N THR A 631 24.99 -6.48 8.57
CA THR A 631 23.81 -6.42 9.45
C THR A 631 22.96 -7.68 9.30
N LEU A 632 22.81 -8.24 8.09
CA LEU A 632 22.06 -9.49 7.89
C LEU A 632 22.72 -10.71 8.55
N SER A 633 24.05 -10.69 8.70
CA SER A 633 24.77 -11.74 9.41
C SER A 633 24.59 -11.68 10.93
N CYS A 634 24.16 -10.52 11.44
CA CYS A 634 24.05 -10.21 12.86
C CYS A 634 22.84 -9.29 13.09
N LEU A 635 21.64 -9.71 12.67
CA LEU A 635 20.46 -8.86 12.67
C LEU A 635 19.86 -8.72 14.07
N PRO A 636 19.83 -7.52 14.68
CA PRO A 636 19.19 -7.32 15.98
C PRO A 636 17.67 -7.26 15.86
N ILE A 637 16.96 -8.01 16.69
CA ILE A 637 15.50 -7.93 16.85
C ILE A 637 15.24 -7.55 18.31
N ASN A 638 14.75 -6.33 18.53
CA ASN A 638 14.54 -5.80 19.87
C ASN A 638 13.54 -6.65 20.66
N ALA A 639 13.62 -6.59 21.98
CA ALA A 639 12.62 -7.19 22.86
C ALA A 639 11.20 -6.69 22.51
N LEU A 640 10.21 -7.58 22.63
CA LEU A 640 8.79 -7.32 22.35
C LEU A 640 8.55 -6.59 21.03
N SER A 641 9.25 -7.02 19.97
CA SER A 641 9.18 -6.37 18.66
C SER A 641 9.09 -7.37 17.52
N ALA A 642 8.68 -6.85 16.37
CA ALA A 642 8.62 -7.61 15.13
C ALA A 642 9.25 -6.82 13.98
N ARG A 643 9.80 -7.54 13.01
CA ARG A 643 10.33 -6.98 11.76
C ARG A 643 9.63 -7.63 10.56
N ALA A 644 9.49 -6.86 9.49
CA ALA A 644 9.05 -7.34 8.18
C ALA A 644 10.13 -6.95 7.15
N LEU A 645 10.86 -7.94 6.65
CA LEU A 645 12.03 -7.71 5.82
C LEU A 645 11.72 -8.07 4.38
N LEU A 646 11.77 -7.09 3.48
CA LEU A 646 11.62 -7.28 2.05
C LEU A 646 12.96 -7.69 1.43
N HIS A 647 12.95 -8.83 0.77
CA HIS A 647 14.02 -9.38 -0.05
C HIS A 647 13.61 -9.27 -1.51
N GLN A 648 14.25 -8.39 -2.26
CA GLN A 648 13.99 -8.26 -3.69
C GLN A 648 14.85 -9.27 -4.46
N LYS A 649 14.22 -10.14 -5.27
CA LYS A 649 15.00 -11.06 -6.13
C LYS A 649 15.72 -10.31 -7.25
N LYS A 650 15.22 -9.12 -7.61
CA LYS A 650 15.84 -8.22 -8.59
C LYS A 650 15.53 -6.77 -8.22
N VAL A 651 16.56 -5.92 -8.17
CA VAL A 651 16.37 -4.47 -8.03
C VAL A 651 15.89 -3.91 -9.38
N PRO A 652 14.73 -3.21 -9.44
CA PRO A 652 14.20 -2.70 -10.71
C PRO A 652 15.08 -1.61 -11.35
N ASN A 653 15.80 -0.84 -10.53
CA ASN A 653 16.62 0.28 -10.96
C ASN A 653 17.97 0.24 -10.25
N HIS A 654 19.06 0.03 -11.01
CA HIS A 654 20.42 0.05 -10.47
C HIS A 654 21.12 1.33 -10.92
N LEU A 655 20.70 2.47 -10.35
CA LEU A 655 21.32 3.77 -10.61
C LEU A 655 22.33 4.09 -9.51
N HIS A 656 23.59 3.73 -9.74
CA HIS A 656 24.69 4.18 -8.90
C HIS A 656 25.29 5.45 -9.52
N LEU A 657 25.14 6.57 -8.84
CA LEU A 657 25.77 7.82 -9.25
C LEU A 657 27.29 7.67 -9.20
N GLN A 658 27.97 8.19 -10.21
CA GLN A 658 29.42 8.26 -10.20
C GLN A 658 29.86 9.64 -9.74
N ARG A 659 30.90 9.67 -8.90
CA ARG A 659 31.37 10.89 -8.24
C ARG A 659 31.56 12.06 -9.20
N SER A 660 30.81 13.14 -9.02
CA SER A 660 30.78 14.28 -9.96
C SER A 660 30.36 15.58 -9.26
N CYS A 661 30.49 16.70 -9.97
CA CYS A 661 30.07 18.02 -9.51
C CYS A 661 29.31 18.78 -10.60
N GLY A 662 28.37 19.62 -10.18
CA GLY A 662 27.45 20.36 -11.05
C GLY A 662 27.11 21.75 -10.56
N VAL A 663 26.48 22.52 -11.45
CA VAL A 663 25.95 23.85 -11.13
C VAL A 663 24.44 23.86 -11.37
N LEU A 664 23.71 24.45 -10.43
CA LEU A 664 22.30 24.83 -10.60
C LEU A 664 22.25 26.25 -11.16
N LEU A 665 21.80 26.37 -12.42
CA LEU A 665 21.59 27.65 -13.09
C LEU A 665 20.48 27.49 -14.13
N HIS A 666 19.35 28.17 -13.95
CA HIS A 666 18.23 28.09 -14.89
C HIS A 666 18.48 28.94 -16.15
N ILE A 667 17.85 28.58 -17.27
CA ILE A 667 18.04 29.26 -18.57
C ILE A 667 17.68 30.75 -18.48
N SER A 668 16.62 31.11 -17.75
CA SER A 668 16.21 32.51 -17.56
C SER A 668 17.30 33.38 -16.90
N SER A 669 18.18 32.76 -16.13
CA SER A 669 19.28 33.40 -15.41
C SER A 669 20.55 33.57 -16.24
N LEU A 670 20.64 32.95 -17.42
CA LEU A 670 21.74 33.23 -18.34
C LEU A 670 21.67 34.69 -18.82
N SER A 671 22.83 35.30 -19.06
CA SER A 671 22.86 36.59 -19.76
C SER A 671 22.45 36.39 -21.22
N SER A 672 21.77 37.36 -21.82
CA SER A 672 21.49 37.37 -23.26
C SER A 672 21.74 38.76 -23.87
N SER A 673 22.13 38.79 -25.14
CA SER A 673 22.13 40.03 -25.94
C SER A 673 20.74 40.66 -26.02
N TRP A 674 19.69 39.84 -25.85
CA TRP A 674 18.30 40.13 -26.16
C TRP A 674 17.39 40.17 -24.92
N GLY A 675 17.96 40.42 -23.73
CA GLY A 675 17.18 40.60 -22.49
C GLY A 675 17.09 39.32 -21.65
N PRO A 676 15.91 38.66 -21.57
CA PRO A 676 15.77 37.37 -20.87
C PRO A 676 16.77 36.32 -21.37
N GLY A 677 17.27 35.46 -20.48
CA GLY A 677 18.16 34.37 -20.84
C GLY A 677 17.49 33.39 -21.82
N ASP A 678 18.27 32.86 -22.76
CA ASP A 678 17.79 32.03 -23.86
C ASP A 678 18.80 30.92 -24.22
N LEU A 679 18.42 30.05 -25.17
CA LEU A 679 19.23 28.93 -25.68
C LEU A 679 20.27 29.37 -26.73
N GLY A 680 20.65 30.64 -26.72
CA GLY A 680 21.63 31.25 -27.61
C GLY A 680 23.08 31.02 -27.17
N LYS A 681 23.99 31.84 -27.71
CA LYS A 681 25.44 31.71 -27.56
C LYS A 681 25.88 31.53 -26.11
N GLU A 682 25.31 32.31 -25.19
CA GLU A 682 25.67 32.30 -23.77
C GLU A 682 25.36 30.96 -23.08
N ALA A 683 24.38 30.18 -23.55
CA ALA A 683 24.13 28.83 -23.04
C ALA A 683 25.25 27.85 -23.42
N TYR A 684 25.78 27.95 -24.64
CA TYR A 684 26.92 27.14 -25.11
C TYR A 684 28.21 27.55 -24.39
N GLU A 685 28.43 28.85 -24.19
CA GLU A 685 29.56 29.36 -23.41
C GLU A 685 29.49 28.91 -21.94
N PHE A 686 28.29 28.79 -21.37
CA PHE A 686 28.12 28.23 -20.04
C PHE A 686 28.47 26.74 -19.98
N VAL A 687 28.10 25.96 -20.99
CA VAL A 687 28.54 24.55 -21.11
C VAL A 687 30.06 24.46 -21.17
N ASP A 688 30.71 25.33 -21.96
CA ASP A 688 32.18 25.41 -22.02
C ASP A 688 32.79 25.78 -20.66
N PHE A 689 32.21 26.75 -19.95
CA PHE A 689 32.62 27.10 -18.59
C PHE A 689 32.53 25.90 -17.62
N LEU A 690 31.45 25.12 -17.69
CA LEU A 690 31.30 23.92 -16.86
C LEU A 690 32.38 22.88 -17.18
N ALA A 691 32.58 22.57 -18.45
CA ALA A 691 33.60 21.62 -18.88
C ALA A 691 35.03 22.08 -18.46
N ASP A 692 35.35 23.36 -18.68
CA ASP A 692 36.66 23.93 -18.37
C ASP A 692 36.92 24.02 -16.86
N SER A 693 35.88 24.25 -16.05
CA SER A 693 35.94 24.26 -14.58
C SER A 693 35.86 22.86 -13.96
N GLY A 694 35.83 21.81 -14.79
CA GLY A 694 35.82 20.41 -14.34
C GLY A 694 34.47 19.88 -13.85
N HIS A 695 33.39 20.62 -14.08
CA HIS A 695 32.03 20.19 -13.82
C HIS A 695 31.52 19.30 -14.97
N SER A 696 30.66 18.34 -14.63
CA SER A 696 30.07 17.39 -15.60
C SER A 696 28.55 17.33 -15.51
N LEU A 697 27.93 18.23 -14.75
CA LEU A 697 26.49 18.25 -14.50
C LEU A 697 25.97 19.69 -14.57
N TRP A 698 24.86 19.89 -15.27
CA TRP A 698 24.12 21.14 -15.28
C TRP A 698 22.67 20.88 -14.90
N GLN A 699 22.24 21.42 -13.77
CA GLN A 699 20.84 21.34 -13.34
C GLN A 699 20.08 22.61 -13.71
N VAL A 700 18.90 22.41 -14.30
CA VAL A 700 17.93 23.45 -14.61
C VAL A 700 16.62 23.19 -13.87
N LEU A 701 15.85 24.26 -13.61
CA LEU A 701 14.44 24.16 -13.21
C LEU A 701 13.56 23.75 -14.40
N PRO A 702 12.25 23.46 -14.21
CA PRO A 702 11.39 23.02 -15.31
C PRO A 702 11.41 24.00 -16.49
N LEU A 703 11.52 23.47 -17.71
CA LEU A 703 11.64 24.27 -18.95
C LEU A 703 10.29 24.56 -19.62
N ASN A 704 9.19 24.23 -18.94
CA ASN A 704 7.86 24.41 -19.47
C ASN A 704 7.43 25.88 -19.43
N PRO A 705 6.41 26.29 -20.23
CA PRO A 705 5.87 27.64 -20.20
C PRO A 705 5.38 27.98 -18.79
N ALA A 706 6.01 28.98 -18.18
CA ALA A 706 5.67 29.44 -16.84
C ALA A 706 4.31 30.17 -16.84
N GLY A 707 3.53 29.93 -15.80
CA GLY A 707 2.24 30.54 -15.58
C GLY A 707 2.34 31.83 -14.77
N VAL A 708 1.37 32.03 -13.86
CA VAL A 708 1.27 33.26 -13.05
C VAL A 708 2.56 33.48 -12.24
N GLY A 709 3.08 34.71 -12.32
CA GLY A 709 4.26 35.12 -11.56
C GLY A 709 5.59 34.57 -12.08
N ASP A 710 5.64 34.13 -13.34
CA ASP A 710 6.83 33.54 -13.99
C ASP A 710 7.34 32.28 -13.27
N CYS A 711 6.47 31.55 -12.56
CA CYS A 711 6.82 30.37 -11.78
C CYS A 711 7.01 29.11 -12.66
N PRO A 712 8.21 28.50 -12.70
CA PRO A 712 8.46 27.27 -13.49
C PRO A 712 7.77 26.01 -12.93
N TYR A 713 7.13 26.11 -11.76
CA TYR A 713 6.40 25.02 -11.11
C TYR A 713 4.87 25.12 -11.32
N GLN A 714 4.40 26.18 -11.98
CA GLN A 714 3.00 26.36 -12.37
C GLN A 714 2.93 26.54 -13.87
N ASN A 715 2.76 25.45 -14.61
CA ASN A 715 2.97 25.43 -16.05
C ASN A 715 1.65 25.39 -16.83
N ASP A 716 1.56 26.13 -17.93
CA ASP A 716 0.41 26.04 -18.85
C ASP A 716 0.32 24.66 -19.54
N SER A 717 1.46 23.98 -19.68
CA SER A 717 1.53 22.58 -20.07
C SER A 717 2.83 21.93 -19.58
N VAL A 718 2.76 20.67 -19.14
CA VAL A 718 3.93 19.85 -18.78
C VAL A 718 4.64 19.23 -19.99
N PHE A 719 4.06 19.31 -21.18
CA PHE A 719 4.66 18.80 -22.43
C PHE A 719 5.28 19.89 -23.30
N ALA A 720 4.79 21.12 -23.22
CA ALA A 720 5.33 22.24 -23.97
C ALA A 720 6.66 22.74 -23.40
N GLY A 721 7.51 23.32 -24.25
CA GLY A 721 8.68 24.11 -23.86
C GLY A 721 8.40 25.61 -23.85
N ASN A 722 9.10 26.35 -22.99
CA ASN A 722 8.90 27.78 -22.81
C ASN A 722 9.43 28.59 -24.01
N PRO A 723 8.56 29.29 -24.78
CA PRO A 723 8.97 30.08 -25.93
C PRO A 723 9.93 31.24 -25.59
N GLU A 724 9.96 31.68 -24.33
CA GLU A 724 10.87 32.74 -23.88
C GLU A 724 12.34 32.33 -23.95
N PHE A 725 12.63 31.03 -23.99
CA PHE A 725 13.99 30.53 -24.11
C PHE A 725 14.47 30.40 -25.55
N ILE A 726 13.63 30.66 -26.56
CA ILE A 726 14.02 30.59 -27.97
C ILE A 726 15.08 31.65 -28.31
N SER A 727 16.14 31.26 -29.00
CA SER A 727 17.24 32.15 -29.36
C SER A 727 16.91 33.02 -30.58
N LEU A 728 16.98 34.34 -30.41
CA LEU A 728 16.89 35.26 -31.56
C LEU A 728 18.14 35.18 -32.45
N ASP A 729 19.30 34.81 -31.90
CA ASP A 729 20.52 34.59 -32.69
C ASP A 729 20.33 33.43 -33.67
N HIS A 730 19.64 32.37 -33.25
CA HIS A 730 19.27 31.27 -34.14
C HIS A 730 18.34 31.76 -35.26
N MET A 731 17.30 32.54 -34.93
CA MET A 731 16.38 33.11 -35.94
C MET A 731 17.10 34.01 -36.95
N ILE A 732 18.08 34.80 -36.49
CA ILE A 732 18.93 35.64 -37.35
C ILE A 732 19.83 34.77 -38.23
N SER A 733 20.45 33.72 -37.67
CA SER A 733 21.36 32.83 -38.40
C SER A 733 20.66 32.05 -39.53
N GLU A 734 19.40 31.67 -39.32
CA GLU A 734 18.52 31.03 -40.31
C GLU A 734 17.91 32.06 -41.29
N GLY A 735 18.23 33.35 -41.11
CA GLY A 735 17.75 34.47 -41.91
C GLY A 735 16.24 34.68 -41.83
N LEU A 736 15.61 34.31 -40.72
CA LEU A 736 14.20 34.59 -40.44
C LEU A 736 14.02 36.02 -39.88
N LEU A 737 15.07 36.57 -39.26
CA LEU A 737 15.15 37.94 -38.78
C LEU A 737 16.42 38.64 -39.30
N SER A 738 16.38 39.97 -39.41
CA SER A 738 17.54 40.81 -39.71
C SER A 738 18.25 41.24 -38.42
N LEU A 739 19.57 41.07 -38.35
CA LEU A 739 20.37 41.51 -37.18
C LEU A 739 20.24 43.02 -36.94
N GLU A 740 20.32 43.81 -38.01
CA GLU A 740 20.31 45.28 -37.92
C GLU A 740 18.96 45.80 -37.41
N GLU A 741 17.86 45.31 -38.00
CA GLU A 741 16.50 45.71 -37.61
C GLU A 741 16.16 45.25 -36.19
N THR A 742 16.52 44.00 -35.85
CA THR A 742 16.29 43.44 -34.52
C THR A 742 17.04 44.26 -33.46
N ARG A 743 18.32 44.58 -33.72
CA ARG A 743 19.15 45.36 -32.80
C ARG A 743 18.63 46.78 -32.61
N ALA A 744 18.18 47.44 -33.67
CA ALA A 744 17.58 48.77 -33.58
C ALA A 744 16.34 48.79 -32.66
N LYS A 745 15.45 47.79 -32.77
CA LYS A 745 14.27 47.67 -31.90
C LYS A 745 14.65 47.50 -30.42
N TYR A 746 15.65 46.69 -30.13
CA TYR A 746 16.15 46.47 -28.77
C TYR A 746 16.85 47.70 -28.17
N GLU A 747 17.73 48.34 -28.94
CA GLU A 747 18.43 49.55 -28.50
C GLU A 747 17.45 50.71 -28.28
N HIS A 748 16.39 50.79 -29.10
CA HIS A 748 15.32 51.75 -28.89
C HIS A 748 14.62 51.53 -27.53
N LEU A 749 14.18 50.31 -27.20
CA LEU A 749 13.56 50.04 -25.88
C LEU A 749 14.50 50.35 -24.71
N ARG A 750 15.79 50.02 -24.83
CA ARG A 750 16.79 50.34 -23.79
C ARG A 750 17.00 51.85 -23.64
N SER A 751 16.88 52.62 -24.73
CA SER A 751 17.00 54.08 -24.71
C SER A 751 15.86 54.79 -23.96
N LEU A 752 14.72 54.11 -23.72
CA LEU A 752 13.56 54.68 -23.02
C LEU A 752 13.76 54.84 -21.50
N GLY A 753 14.87 54.33 -20.93
CA GLY A 753 15.19 54.51 -19.50
C GLY A 753 14.18 53.87 -18.55
N LEU A 754 13.51 52.79 -18.97
CA LEU A 754 12.53 52.07 -18.17
C LEU A 754 13.16 51.48 -16.90
N ARG A 755 12.38 51.40 -15.81
CA ARG A 755 12.80 50.69 -14.59
C ARG A 755 13.06 49.20 -14.93
N PRO A 756 14.02 48.52 -14.25
CA PRO A 756 14.46 47.17 -14.63
C PRO A 756 13.33 46.15 -14.85
N GLY A 757 12.35 46.07 -13.95
CA GLY A 757 11.22 45.14 -14.11
C GLY A 757 10.30 45.46 -15.30
N PHE A 758 10.05 46.74 -15.58
CA PHE A 758 9.26 47.15 -16.75
C PHE A 758 10.03 46.97 -18.06
N LEU A 759 11.34 47.22 -18.03
CA LEU A 759 12.22 46.93 -19.16
C LEU A 759 12.19 45.43 -19.47
N TYR A 760 12.31 44.58 -18.45
CA TYR A 760 12.26 43.12 -18.61
C TYR A 760 10.97 42.65 -19.30
N GLN A 761 9.80 43.13 -18.84
CA GLN A 761 8.52 42.83 -19.47
C GLN A 761 8.41 43.35 -20.91
N ALA A 762 8.85 44.59 -21.17
CA ALA A 762 8.85 45.14 -22.54
C ALA A 762 9.78 44.36 -23.49
N LEU A 763 10.90 43.83 -22.99
CA LEU A 763 11.80 42.98 -23.77
C LEU A 763 11.18 41.60 -24.04
N LYS A 764 10.42 41.02 -23.10
CA LYS A 764 9.63 39.79 -23.33
C LYS A 764 8.60 40.01 -24.44
N GLU A 765 7.83 41.09 -24.38
CA GLU A 765 6.85 41.45 -25.41
C GLU A 765 7.50 41.67 -26.78
N LEU A 766 8.62 42.39 -26.84
CA LEU A 766 9.36 42.58 -28.09
C LEU A 766 9.82 41.24 -28.67
N LYS A 767 10.33 40.34 -27.83
CA LYS A 767 10.75 39.00 -28.26
C LYS A 767 9.60 38.21 -28.87
N HIS A 768 8.42 38.24 -28.23
CA HIS A 768 7.22 37.60 -28.78
C HIS A 768 6.86 38.12 -30.17
N ASN A 769 6.85 39.46 -30.35
CA ASN A 769 6.55 40.09 -31.64
C ASN A 769 7.57 39.71 -32.72
N LEU A 770 8.86 39.66 -32.38
CA LEU A 770 9.92 39.23 -33.28
C LEU A 770 9.80 37.76 -33.67
N LEU A 771 9.40 36.88 -32.74
CA LEU A 771 9.14 35.47 -33.06
C LEU A 771 7.95 35.33 -34.01
N GLN A 772 6.93 36.19 -33.88
CA GLN A 772 5.82 36.22 -34.83
C GLN A 772 6.27 36.70 -36.23
N GLU A 773 7.15 37.71 -36.30
CA GLU A 773 7.79 38.11 -37.56
C GLU A 773 8.61 36.95 -38.18
N ALA A 774 9.37 36.23 -37.35
CA ALA A 774 10.15 35.06 -37.76
C ALA A 774 9.24 33.94 -38.32
N TYR A 775 8.10 33.68 -37.69
CA TYR A 775 7.11 32.70 -38.16
C TYR A 775 6.55 33.06 -39.54
N GLN A 776 6.22 34.32 -39.78
CA GLN A 776 5.75 34.78 -41.09
C GLN A 776 6.80 34.55 -42.18
N GLN A 777 8.09 34.76 -41.87
CA GLN A 777 9.18 34.46 -42.80
C GLN A 777 9.41 32.95 -42.95
N PHE A 778 9.27 32.18 -41.88
CA PHE A 778 9.40 30.73 -41.88
C PHE A 778 8.39 30.09 -42.85
N ILE A 779 7.11 30.45 -42.73
CA ILE A 779 6.05 29.97 -43.64
C ILE A 779 6.32 30.38 -45.10
N LYS A 780 6.78 31.60 -45.36
CA LYS A 780 7.16 32.04 -46.72
C LYS A 780 8.29 31.18 -47.29
N LYS A 781 9.35 30.94 -46.51
CA LYS A 781 10.49 30.12 -46.94
C LYS A 781 10.12 28.65 -47.15
N LEU A 782 9.22 28.09 -46.35
CA LEU A 782 8.70 26.73 -46.55
C LEU A 782 7.94 26.61 -47.88
N LYS A 783 7.13 27.62 -48.25
CA LYS A 783 6.36 27.63 -49.51
C LYS A 783 7.24 27.79 -50.77
N ILE A 784 8.34 28.54 -50.69
CA ILE A 784 9.23 28.83 -51.84
C ILE A 784 10.04 27.60 -52.30
N LYS A 785 10.33 26.63 -51.41
CA LYS A 785 11.05 25.39 -51.76
C LYS A 785 10.20 24.35 -52.50
N PHE A 786 8.91 24.60 -52.69
CA PHE A 786 7.97 23.71 -53.39
C PHE A 786 7.70 24.15 -54.85
N ASP A 787 8.72 24.70 -55.54
CA ASP A 787 8.67 24.92 -56.99
C ASP A 787 9.28 23.69 -57.71
N PRO A 788 8.49 22.90 -58.47
CA PRO A 788 8.98 21.71 -59.18
C PRO A 788 10.07 22.02 -60.24
N PHE A 789 10.28 23.29 -60.59
CA PHE A 789 11.23 23.72 -61.62
C PHE A 789 12.56 24.27 -61.08
N VAL A 790 12.73 24.40 -59.75
CA VAL A 790 13.99 24.87 -59.13
C VAL A 790 14.73 23.71 -58.49
N SER A 791 15.43 22.94 -59.33
CA SER A 791 16.46 21.99 -58.90
C SER A 791 17.75 22.73 -58.52
N SER A 792 18.44 22.20 -57.51
CA SER A 792 19.83 22.48 -57.07
C SER A 792 20.07 23.63 -56.09
N ALA A 793 19.66 23.45 -54.84
CA ALA A 793 20.48 23.84 -53.68
C ALA A 793 20.10 22.96 -52.48
N SER A 794 21.02 22.13 -52.00
CA SER A 794 20.85 21.42 -50.73
C SER A 794 20.46 22.43 -49.64
N PRO A 795 19.45 22.16 -48.79
CA PRO A 795 19.15 23.03 -47.66
C PRO A 795 20.42 23.29 -46.85
N LYS A 796 20.84 24.55 -46.68
CA LYS A 796 21.96 24.91 -45.79
C LYS A 796 21.71 24.51 -44.33
N SER A 797 20.45 24.31 -43.93
CA SER A 797 20.02 23.92 -42.59
C SER A 797 18.86 22.92 -42.66
N THR A 798 18.89 21.91 -41.80
CA THR A 798 17.82 20.92 -41.60
C THR A 798 16.60 21.49 -40.88
N TYR A 799 16.73 22.68 -40.28
CA TYR A 799 15.65 23.39 -39.59
C TYR A 799 14.59 23.96 -40.57
N LEU A 800 15.03 24.57 -41.67
CA LEU A 800 14.14 25.17 -42.70
C LEU A 800 13.63 24.15 -43.72
N SER A 801 13.28 22.96 -43.25
CA SER A 801 12.78 21.84 -44.06
C SER A 801 11.32 21.55 -43.68
N GLN A 802 10.45 21.41 -44.70
CA GLN A 802 9.05 21.08 -44.47
C GLN A 802 8.88 19.69 -43.87
N GLU A 803 9.75 18.74 -44.24
CA GLU A 803 9.77 17.39 -43.69
C GLU A 803 10.07 17.40 -42.19
N SER A 804 11.05 18.19 -41.75
CA SER A 804 11.42 18.30 -40.33
C SER A 804 10.28 18.86 -39.47
N PHE A 805 9.61 19.91 -39.96
CA PHE A 805 8.49 20.52 -39.24
C PHE A 805 7.28 19.57 -39.19
N LEU A 806 6.96 18.91 -40.31
CA LEU A 806 5.88 17.92 -40.35
C LEU A 806 6.18 16.70 -39.48
N HIS A 807 7.43 16.25 -39.47
CA HIS A 807 7.89 15.16 -38.60
C HIS A 807 7.66 15.50 -37.12
N PHE A 808 8.10 16.69 -36.69
CA PHE A 808 7.85 17.18 -35.33
C PHE A 808 6.35 17.21 -35.00
N GLN A 809 5.51 17.71 -35.91
CA GLN A 809 4.05 17.75 -35.72
C GLN A 809 3.46 16.33 -35.59
N VAL A 810 3.91 15.37 -36.40
CA VAL A 810 3.44 13.98 -36.36
C VAL A 810 3.87 13.28 -35.07
N GLU A 811 5.13 13.42 -34.66
CA GLU A 811 5.67 12.83 -33.44
C GLU A 811 4.98 13.38 -32.17
N ASN A 812 4.68 14.68 -32.17
CA ASN A 812 4.12 15.37 -31.00
C ASN A 812 2.60 15.57 -31.06
N LYS A 813 1.93 14.93 -32.02
CA LYS A 813 0.50 15.12 -32.29
C LYS A 813 -0.38 14.97 -31.05
N LEU A 814 -0.04 14.04 -30.16
CA LEU A 814 -0.83 13.69 -28.97
C LEU A 814 -1.00 14.82 -27.95
N TRP A 815 -0.14 15.84 -27.96
CA TRP A 815 -0.23 16.96 -27.01
C TRP A 815 -0.18 18.32 -27.73
N LEU A 816 0.50 18.40 -28.88
CA LEU A 816 0.80 19.67 -29.55
C LEU A 816 -0.45 20.36 -30.08
N GLU A 817 -1.40 19.60 -30.67
CA GLU A 817 -2.65 20.17 -31.20
C GLU A 817 -3.51 20.78 -30.08
N ASP A 818 -3.69 20.03 -28.99
CA ASP A 818 -4.44 20.50 -27.83
C ASP A 818 -3.79 21.71 -27.16
N TYR A 819 -2.47 21.69 -26.97
CA TYR A 819 -1.73 22.82 -26.39
C TYR A 819 -1.82 24.07 -27.27
N SER A 820 -1.70 23.91 -28.58
CA SER A 820 -1.79 25.02 -29.53
C SER A 820 -3.18 25.66 -29.51
N LEU A 821 -4.23 24.84 -29.45
CA LEU A 821 -5.60 25.32 -29.34
C LEU A 821 -5.86 25.97 -27.97
N PHE A 822 -5.39 25.36 -26.88
CA PHE A 822 -5.49 25.90 -25.53
C PHE A 822 -4.87 27.30 -25.44
N ARG A 823 -3.64 27.48 -25.94
CA ARG A 823 -2.97 28.80 -25.94
C ARG A 823 -3.68 29.82 -26.82
N ALA A 824 -4.18 29.43 -28.00
CA ALA A 824 -4.93 30.34 -28.86
C ALA A 824 -6.24 30.81 -28.19
N LEU A 825 -6.98 29.89 -27.58
CA LEU A 825 -8.19 30.20 -26.81
C LEU A 825 -7.88 31.10 -25.61
N LYS A 826 -6.83 30.79 -24.86
CA LYS A 826 -6.41 31.56 -23.69
C LYS A 826 -6.10 33.00 -24.05
N ILE A 827 -5.35 33.23 -25.14
CA ILE A 827 -5.10 34.60 -25.66
C ILE A 827 -6.41 35.27 -26.08
N HIS A 828 -7.29 34.56 -26.80
CA HIS A 828 -8.56 35.11 -27.26
C HIS A 828 -9.47 35.60 -26.12
N PHE A 829 -9.49 34.86 -25.01
CA PHE A 829 -10.30 35.19 -23.83
C PHE A 829 -9.58 36.07 -22.79
N GLY A 830 -8.39 36.61 -23.11
CA GLY A 830 -7.67 37.54 -22.22
C GLY A 830 -6.96 36.87 -21.04
N ASP A 831 -6.38 35.69 -21.28
CA ASP A 831 -5.67 34.84 -20.31
C ASP A 831 -6.50 34.42 -19.08
N VAL A 832 -7.85 34.46 -19.19
CA VAL A 832 -8.73 33.90 -18.16
C VAL A 832 -8.60 32.37 -18.10
N PRO A 833 -8.70 31.76 -16.91
CA PRO A 833 -8.58 30.31 -16.77
C PRO A 833 -9.60 29.52 -17.58
N TRP A 834 -9.23 28.32 -18.02
CA TRP A 834 -10.08 27.52 -18.91
C TRP A 834 -11.44 27.14 -18.31
N TYR A 835 -11.52 26.98 -16.99
CA TYR A 835 -12.76 26.65 -16.28
C TYR A 835 -13.72 27.84 -16.16
N ASP A 836 -13.29 29.05 -16.55
CA ASP A 836 -14.14 30.24 -16.67
C ASP A 836 -14.49 30.57 -18.15
N TRP A 837 -14.11 29.70 -19.11
CA TRP A 837 -14.54 29.82 -20.52
C TRP A 837 -16.02 29.44 -20.71
N GLU A 838 -16.56 29.65 -21.92
CA GLU A 838 -17.90 29.18 -22.28
C GLU A 838 -18.05 27.67 -21.93
N PRO A 839 -19.15 27.23 -21.28
CA PRO A 839 -19.28 25.85 -20.80
C PRO A 839 -19.03 24.76 -21.86
N THR A 840 -19.41 25.00 -23.12
CA THR A 840 -19.19 24.09 -24.25
C THR A 840 -17.71 23.93 -24.61
N LEU A 841 -16.91 24.99 -24.43
CA LEU A 841 -15.46 25.00 -24.58
C LEU A 841 -14.76 24.35 -23.38
N ALA A 842 -15.15 24.74 -22.16
CA ALA A 842 -14.58 24.19 -20.92
C ALA A 842 -14.85 22.66 -20.79
N SER A 843 -15.99 22.19 -21.32
CA SER A 843 -16.34 20.76 -21.42
C SER A 843 -15.83 20.08 -22.68
N ARG A 844 -15.12 20.80 -23.56
CA ARG A 844 -14.48 20.25 -24.77
C ARG A 844 -15.45 19.62 -25.78
N GLU A 845 -16.60 20.26 -26.00
CA GLU A 845 -17.55 19.82 -27.02
C GLU A 845 -16.89 19.80 -28.42
N THR A 846 -16.87 18.62 -29.06
CA THR A 846 -16.10 18.36 -30.29
C THR A 846 -16.39 19.37 -31.41
N LYS A 847 -17.65 19.76 -31.59
CA LYS A 847 -18.04 20.71 -32.63
C LYS A 847 -17.48 22.09 -32.38
N LYS A 848 -17.58 22.59 -31.15
CA LYS A 848 -17.09 23.90 -30.74
C LYS A 848 -15.56 23.97 -30.84
N LEU A 849 -14.86 22.90 -30.43
CA LEU A 849 -13.41 22.80 -30.60
C LEU A 849 -13.00 22.85 -32.08
N ALA A 850 -13.72 22.15 -32.96
CA ALA A 850 -13.43 22.18 -34.39
C ALA A 850 -13.66 23.58 -35.00
N GLU A 851 -14.72 24.29 -34.59
CA GLU A 851 -14.99 25.67 -35.01
C GLU A 851 -13.82 26.60 -34.63
N TYR A 852 -13.37 26.55 -33.38
CA TYR A 852 -12.26 27.38 -32.93
C TYR A 852 -10.90 26.96 -33.49
N ALA A 853 -10.65 25.66 -33.67
CA ALA A 853 -9.43 25.18 -34.32
C ALA A 853 -9.34 25.64 -35.79
N MET A 854 -10.48 25.78 -36.49
CA MET A 854 -10.51 26.39 -37.81
C MET A 854 -10.31 27.91 -37.75
N LEU A 855 -10.93 28.58 -36.77
CA LEU A 855 -10.82 30.03 -36.58
C LEU A 855 -9.39 30.46 -36.26
N PHE A 856 -8.69 29.70 -35.41
CA PHE A 856 -7.35 30.02 -34.90
C PHE A 856 -6.24 29.21 -35.56
N ARG A 857 -6.43 28.80 -36.82
CA ARG A 857 -5.45 27.95 -37.52
C ARG A 857 -4.07 28.61 -37.61
N ASP A 858 -4.02 29.91 -37.86
CA ASP A 858 -2.75 30.64 -38.03
C ASP A 858 -2.04 30.84 -36.69
N GLU A 859 -2.80 31.14 -35.62
CA GLU A 859 -2.31 31.26 -34.25
C GLU A 859 -1.81 29.91 -33.72
N MET A 860 -2.56 28.83 -33.95
CA MET A 860 -2.12 27.48 -33.64
C MET A 860 -0.83 27.13 -34.38
N GLY A 861 -0.74 27.49 -35.67
CA GLY A 861 0.49 27.29 -36.46
C GLY A 861 1.69 28.06 -35.90
N PHE A 862 1.48 29.26 -35.36
CA PHE A 862 2.52 30.02 -34.67
C PHE A 862 2.97 29.31 -33.38
N VAL A 863 2.05 28.83 -32.55
CA VAL A 863 2.39 28.06 -31.34
C VAL A 863 3.17 26.79 -31.69
N GLN A 864 2.75 26.07 -32.74
CA GLN A 864 3.47 24.89 -33.23
C GLN A 864 4.90 25.22 -33.69
N PHE A 865 5.08 26.36 -34.37
CA PHE A 865 6.40 26.84 -34.76
C PHE A 865 7.28 27.16 -33.53
N LEU A 866 6.73 27.81 -32.51
CA LEU A 866 7.46 28.08 -31.27
C LEU A 866 7.93 26.79 -30.60
N GLN A 867 7.05 25.79 -30.49
CA GLN A 867 7.41 24.49 -29.91
C GLN A 867 8.47 23.78 -30.76
N TYR A 868 8.29 23.72 -32.07
CA TYR A 868 9.29 23.14 -32.98
C TYR A 868 10.66 23.78 -32.80
N THR A 869 10.71 25.12 -32.73
CA THR A 869 11.94 25.89 -32.55
C THR A 869 12.59 25.59 -31.21
N PHE A 870 11.82 25.59 -30.13
CA PHE A 870 12.32 25.30 -28.79
C PHE A 870 12.96 23.92 -28.70
N PHE A 871 12.25 22.87 -29.14
CA PHE A 871 12.76 21.50 -29.07
C PHE A 871 13.99 21.30 -29.95
N PHE A 872 14.04 21.96 -31.12
CA PHE A 872 15.20 21.92 -31.99
C PHE A 872 16.43 22.59 -31.36
N GLU A 873 16.27 23.75 -30.73
CA GLU A 873 17.37 24.44 -30.04
C GLU A 873 17.84 23.68 -28.81
N TRP A 874 16.91 23.12 -28.03
CA TRP A 874 17.23 22.31 -26.87
C TRP A 874 17.98 21.03 -27.23
N ASP A 875 17.55 20.32 -28.28
CA ASP A 875 18.24 19.11 -28.77
C ASP A 875 19.68 19.40 -29.22
N LYS A 876 19.90 20.54 -29.91
CA LYS A 876 21.24 21.00 -30.26
C LYS A 876 22.10 21.30 -29.04
N LEU A 877 21.56 22.00 -28.05
CA LEU A 877 22.28 22.32 -26.81
C LEU A 877 22.60 21.04 -26.04
N LYS A 878 21.64 20.12 -25.89
CA LYS A 878 21.83 18.82 -25.25
C LYS A 878 22.93 18.00 -25.93
N THR A 879 22.90 17.95 -27.26
CA THR A 879 23.95 17.27 -28.05
C THR A 879 25.32 17.89 -27.78
N TYR A 880 25.42 19.23 -27.79
CA TYR A 880 26.67 19.93 -27.49
C TYR A 880 27.15 19.69 -26.06
N SER A 881 26.26 19.76 -25.06
CA SER A 881 26.58 19.45 -23.66
C SER A 881 27.14 18.04 -23.51
N LYS A 882 26.51 17.06 -24.19
CA LYS A 882 26.98 15.68 -24.19
C LYS A 882 28.36 15.52 -24.84
N GLU A 883 28.62 16.18 -25.97
CA GLU A 883 29.95 16.20 -26.61
C GLU A 883 31.02 16.80 -25.70
N LYS A 884 30.65 17.75 -24.84
CA LYS A 884 31.53 18.36 -23.83
C LYS A 884 31.60 17.58 -22.51
N GLY A 885 30.90 16.46 -22.40
CA GLY A 885 30.89 15.64 -21.18
C GLY A 885 30.08 16.23 -20.01
N VAL A 886 29.14 17.13 -20.31
CA VAL A 886 28.23 17.75 -19.34
C VAL A 886 26.83 17.14 -19.50
N ALA A 887 26.35 16.45 -18.48
CA ALA A 887 25.00 15.89 -18.46
C ALA A 887 23.98 16.91 -17.95
N LEU A 888 22.79 16.91 -18.56
CA LEU A 888 21.69 17.81 -18.20
C LEU A 888 20.74 17.15 -17.20
N ILE A 889 20.44 17.86 -16.11
CA ILE A 889 19.52 17.42 -15.07
C ILE A 889 18.28 18.32 -15.14
N GLY A 890 17.15 17.72 -15.48
CA GLY A 890 15.85 18.37 -15.48
C GLY A 890 15.13 18.24 -14.14
N ASP A 891 13.99 18.90 -14.05
CA ASP A 891 13.16 18.94 -12.85
C ASP A 891 11.68 18.78 -13.24
N ILE A 892 10.98 17.86 -12.59
CA ILE A 892 9.56 17.58 -12.84
C ILE A 892 8.77 17.84 -11.55
N PRO A 893 7.92 18.89 -11.51
CA PRO A 893 7.00 19.15 -10.41
C PRO A 893 6.03 17.98 -10.22
N HIS A 894 5.77 17.56 -8.98
CA HIS A 894 4.79 16.48 -8.75
C HIS A 894 3.41 16.85 -9.27
N PHE A 895 2.88 18.02 -8.87
CA PHE A 895 1.56 18.51 -9.28
C PHE A 895 1.64 19.41 -10.52
N VAL A 896 0.50 19.62 -11.18
CA VAL A 896 0.36 20.51 -12.34
C VAL A 896 -0.43 21.76 -11.98
N ALA A 897 -0.39 22.80 -12.81
CA ALA A 897 -1.22 23.98 -12.57
C ALA A 897 -2.72 23.68 -12.85
N PRO A 898 -3.66 24.25 -12.07
CA PRO A 898 -5.09 24.07 -12.31
C PRO A 898 -5.52 24.62 -13.67
N ASP A 899 -4.98 25.79 -14.04
CA ASP A 899 -5.20 26.41 -15.33
C ASP A 899 -4.12 25.98 -16.33
N SER A 900 -4.22 24.74 -16.80
CA SER A 900 -3.30 24.16 -17.77
C SER A 900 -4.04 23.36 -18.85
N CYS A 901 -3.40 23.22 -20.00
CA CYS A 901 -3.88 22.34 -21.07
C CYS A 901 -4.03 20.90 -20.57
N ASP A 902 -3.14 20.45 -19.68
CA ASP A 902 -3.12 19.07 -19.19
C ASP A 902 -4.38 18.74 -18.38
N VAL A 903 -4.80 19.64 -17.48
CA VAL A 903 -6.02 19.49 -16.68
C VAL A 903 -7.26 19.65 -17.57
N TRP A 904 -7.26 20.63 -18.47
CA TRP A 904 -8.39 20.86 -19.39
C TRP A 904 -8.67 19.64 -20.28
N VAL A 905 -7.63 19.02 -20.84
CA VAL A 905 -7.76 17.85 -21.73
C VAL A 905 -8.08 16.58 -20.94
N ASN A 906 -7.52 16.43 -19.74
CA ASN A 906 -7.55 15.16 -18.99
C ASN A 906 -8.33 15.28 -17.67
N ARG A 907 -9.47 15.99 -17.68
CA ARG A 907 -10.27 16.30 -16.48
C ARG A 907 -10.53 15.10 -15.55
N SER A 908 -10.74 13.91 -16.10
CA SER A 908 -11.02 12.69 -15.33
C SER A 908 -9.82 12.17 -14.50
N LEU A 909 -8.60 12.62 -14.80
CA LEU A 909 -7.38 12.26 -14.08
C LEU A 909 -7.14 13.15 -12.85
N PHE A 910 -8.01 14.12 -12.59
CA PHE A 910 -7.90 15.08 -11.49
C PHE A 910 -9.19 15.14 -10.67
N VAL A 911 -9.08 15.53 -9.41
CA VAL A 911 -10.25 15.70 -8.53
C VAL A 911 -10.81 17.12 -8.70
N LEU A 912 -11.77 17.25 -9.61
CA LEU A 912 -12.40 18.51 -10.00
C LEU A 912 -13.89 18.52 -9.64
N ASP A 913 -14.46 19.71 -9.49
CA ASP A 913 -15.91 19.91 -9.40
C ASP A 913 -16.59 19.84 -10.79
N GLU A 914 -17.92 19.99 -10.81
CA GLU A 914 -18.72 19.96 -12.05
C GLU A 914 -18.32 21.05 -13.06
N HIS A 915 -17.80 22.18 -12.58
CA HIS A 915 -17.33 23.30 -13.39
C HIS A 915 -15.87 23.14 -13.86
N GLY A 916 -15.15 22.14 -13.34
CA GLY A 916 -13.75 21.89 -13.68
C GLY A 916 -12.74 22.59 -12.78
N LYS A 917 -13.17 23.22 -11.68
CA LYS A 917 -12.27 23.80 -10.66
C LYS A 917 -11.77 22.71 -9.72
N PRO A 918 -10.57 22.85 -9.13
CA PRO A 918 -10.09 21.90 -8.14
C PRO A 918 -11.08 21.81 -6.96
N ALA A 919 -11.65 20.64 -6.72
CA ALA A 919 -12.49 20.42 -5.53
C ALA A 919 -11.62 20.24 -4.27
N LYS A 920 -10.39 19.75 -4.47
CA LYS A 920 -9.34 19.57 -3.48
C LYS A 920 -8.01 20.06 -4.05
N THR A 921 -7.16 20.60 -3.19
CA THR A 921 -5.86 21.17 -3.57
C THR A 921 -4.71 20.51 -2.82
N ALA A 922 -3.53 20.53 -3.45
CA ALA A 922 -2.31 20.03 -2.86
C ALA A 922 -1.66 21.06 -1.93
N GLY A 923 -0.92 20.55 -0.94
CA GLY A 923 -0.11 21.37 -0.06
C GLY A 923 0.82 20.56 0.83
N VAL A 924 1.24 21.18 1.93
CA VAL A 924 1.94 20.52 3.04
C VAL A 924 1.35 20.99 4.37
N PRO A 925 1.29 20.11 5.39
CA PRO A 925 0.82 20.49 6.72
C PRO A 925 1.75 21.54 7.36
N PRO A 926 1.31 22.17 8.46
CA PRO A 926 2.18 22.96 9.32
C PRO A 926 3.51 22.26 9.64
N ASP A 927 4.61 22.95 9.37
CA ASP A 927 5.96 22.45 9.59
C ASP A 927 6.89 23.56 10.11
N TYR A 928 8.19 23.29 10.15
CA TYR A 928 9.18 24.25 10.62
C TYR A 928 9.41 25.43 9.64
N PHE A 929 9.00 25.31 8.37
CA PHE A 929 9.02 26.41 7.40
C PHE A 929 7.79 27.31 7.51
N SER A 930 6.62 26.72 7.76
CA SER A 930 5.35 27.43 7.83
C SER A 930 4.47 26.93 8.97
N LYS A 931 4.17 27.83 9.91
CA LYS A 931 3.25 27.56 11.03
C LYS A 931 1.83 27.19 10.60
N THR A 932 1.40 27.60 9.40
CA THR A 932 0.07 27.33 8.85
C THR A 932 0.09 26.30 7.73
N GLY A 933 1.25 25.66 7.50
CA GLY A 933 1.50 24.84 6.32
C GLY A 933 1.49 25.68 5.04
N GLN A 934 1.41 25.03 3.88
CA GLN A 934 1.37 25.69 2.59
C GLN A 934 0.25 25.09 1.75
N SER A 935 -0.65 25.93 1.25
CA SER A 935 -1.63 25.56 0.22
C SER A 935 -1.09 26.03 -1.12
N TRP A 936 -0.82 25.10 -2.04
CA TRP A 936 -0.22 25.42 -3.34
C TRP A 936 -1.26 25.68 -4.43
N GLY A 937 -2.52 25.29 -4.18
CA GLY A 937 -3.64 25.50 -5.10
C GLY A 937 -3.65 24.56 -6.31
N ASN A 938 -2.65 23.67 -6.45
CA ASN A 938 -2.64 22.67 -7.53
C ASN A 938 -3.75 21.63 -7.33
N PRO A 939 -4.41 21.16 -8.41
CA PRO A 939 -5.34 20.04 -8.31
C PRO A 939 -4.59 18.75 -7.92
N ILE A 940 -5.25 17.91 -7.14
CA ILE A 940 -4.77 16.57 -6.84
C ILE A 940 -5.15 15.58 -7.94
N TYR A 941 -4.33 14.56 -8.12
CA TYR A 941 -4.61 13.47 -9.07
C TYR A 941 -5.71 12.54 -8.55
N ASN A 942 -6.53 12.05 -9.47
CA ASN A 942 -7.33 10.85 -9.25
C ASN A 942 -6.45 9.62 -9.55
N TRP A 943 -5.72 9.14 -8.53
CA TRP A 943 -4.79 8.03 -8.68
C TRP A 943 -5.47 6.71 -9.07
N ASP A 944 -6.74 6.52 -8.70
CA ASP A 944 -7.52 5.35 -9.12
C ASP A 944 -7.78 5.39 -10.63
N ALA A 945 -8.20 6.54 -11.17
CA ALA A 945 -8.38 6.72 -12.62
C ALA A 945 -7.06 6.55 -13.40
N LEU A 946 -5.96 7.04 -12.84
CA LEU A 946 -4.62 6.83 -13.39
C LEU A 946 -4.22 5.34 -13.35
N ALA A 947 -4.51 4.62 -12.26
CA ALA A 947 -4.19 3.21 -12.16
C ALA A 947 -4.96 2.34 -13.18
N ILE A 948 -6.23 2.66 -13.45
CA ILE A 948 -7.04 2.00 -14.49
C ILE A 948 -6.39 2.11 -15.88
N THR A 949 -5.81 3.27 -16.18
CA THR A 949 -5.10 3.53 -17.44
C THR A 949 -3.61 3.12 -17.38
N GLN A 950 -3.21 2.36 -16.37
CA GLN A 950 -1.84 1.93 -16.12
C GLN A 950 -0.83 3.09 -16.07
N TYR A 951 -1.27 4.26 -15.58
CA TYR A 951 -0.50 5.49 -15.44
C TYR A 951 0.02 6.07 -16.75
N ASP A 952 -0.65 5.81 -17.88
CA ASP A 952 -0.21 6.20 -19.24
C ASP A 952 0.16 7.68 -19.36
N TRP A 953 -0.64 8.61 -18.82
CA TRP A 953 -0.35 10.04 -18.86
C TRP A 953 0.97 10.41 -18.17
N TRP A 954 1.22 9.85 -16.98
CA TRP A 954 2.48 10.04 -16.26
C TRP A 954 3.66 9.40 -16.98
N LYS A 955 3.49 8.21 -17.57
CA LYS A 955 4.54 7.54 -18.34
C LYS A 955 4.95 8.36 -19.56
N LYS A 956 3.99 8.99 -20.25
CA LYS A 956 4.26 9.94 -21.34
C LYS A 956 5.01 11.18 -20.86
N ARG A 957 4.59 11.76 -19.72
CA ARG A 957 5.26 12.91 -19.11
C ARG A 957 6.73 12.61 -18.76
N LEU A 958 6.98 11.45 -18.13
CA LEU A 958 8.34 11.01 -17.78
C LEU A 958 9.16 10.67 -19.02
N LYS A 959 8.57 10.03 -20.03
CA LYS A 959 9.24 9.73 -21.30
C LYS A 959 9.76 10.99 -21.97
N LEU A 960 8.93 12.03 -22.10
CA LEU A 960 9.36 13.31 -22.65
C LEU A 960 10.47 13.94 -21.80
N GLY A 961 10.36 13.89 -20.48
CA GLY A 961 11.45 14.33 -19.59
C GLY A 961 12.78 13.63 -19.89
N LEU A 962 12.76 12.32 -20.15
CA LEU A 962 13.97 11.54 -20.47
C LEU A 962 14.49 11.80 -21.90
N GLU A 963 13.62 12.25 -22.80
CA GLU A 963 14.03 12.77 -24.11
C GLU A 963 14.74 14.13 -23.96
N LEU A 964 14.30 14.97 -23.03
CA LEU A 964 14.86 16.31 -22.79
C LEU A 964 16.11 16.31 -21.91
N PHE A 965 16.24 15.38 -20.95
CA PHE A 965 17.32 15.41 -19.95
C PHE A 965 18.03 14.07 -19.83
N ASP A 966 19.25 14.07 -19.29
CA ASP A 966 19.98 12.83 -18.99
C ASP A 966 19.56 12.27 -17.63
N TYR A 967 19.16 13.15 -16.70
CA TYR A 967 18.63 12.81 -15.37
C TYR A 967 17.44 13.70 -15.05
N ILE A 968 16.54 13.22 -14.19
CA ILE A 968 15.36 13.97 -13.78
C ILE A 968 15.28 14.00 -12.27
N ARG A 969 15.17 15.20 -11.69
CA ARG A 969 14.71 15.40 -10.33
C ARG A 969 13.19 15.27 -10.28
N LEU A 970 12.69 14.35 -9.46
CA LEU A 970 11.26 14.26 -9.11
C LEU A 970 11.04 15.09 -7.85
N ASP A 971 10.45 16.27 -8.04
CA ASP A 971 10.08 17.17 -6.95
C ASP A 971 8.94 16.57 -6.11
N HIS A 972 8.91 16.88 -4.81
CA HIS A 972 7.93 16.39 -3.85
C HIS A 972 7.70 14.87 -3.94
N PHE A 973 8.79 14.08 -3.99
CA PHE A 973 8.72 12.63 -4.21
C PHE A 973 7.83 11.93 -3.19
N ARG A 974 7.79 12.43 -1.96
CA ARG A 974 6.92 11.91 -0.91
C ARG A 974 5.44 11.87 -1.32
N GLY A 975 4.99 12.75 -2.22
CA GLY A 975 3.64 12.75 -2.80
C GLY A 975 3.27 11.46 -3.54
N PHE A 976 4.26 10.72 -4.06
CA PHE A 976 4.04 9.38 -4.62
C PHE A 976 3.74 8.33 -3.55
N GLU A 977 4.21 8.51 -2.32
CA GLU A 977 3.86 7.64 -1.20
C GLU A 977 2.56 8.10 -0.53
N ALA A 978 2.46 9.37 -0.17
CA ALA A 978 1.28 10.02 0.39
C ALA A 978 1.35 11.53 0.16
N TYR A 979 0.23 12.20 -0.07
CA TYR A 979 0.16 13.65 -0.28
C TYR A 979 -0.83 14.31 0.68
N TRP A 980 -0.64 15.60 0.96
CA TRP A 980 -1.52 16.37 1.83
C TRP A 980 -2.63 16.98 0.99
N GLU A 981 -3.86 16.56 1.24
CA GLU A 981 -5.07 17.04 0.59
C GLU A 981 -5.71 18.13 1.44
N ILE A 982 -6.07 19.25 0.81
CA ILE A 982 -6.77 20.38 1.44
C ILE A 982 -8.07 20.63 0.67
N ASP A 983 -9.15 20.96 1.39
CA ASP A 983 -10.42 21.32 0.77
C ASP A 983 -10.31 22.71 0.13
N ALA A 984 -10.79 22.87 -1.11
CA ALA A 984 -10.58 24.10 -1.88
C ALA A 984 -11.15 25.38 -1.25
N GLY A 985 -12.08 25.25 -0.27
CA GLY A 985 -12.63 26.38 0.49
C GLY A 985 -11.82 26.80 1.72
N GLU A 986 -10.75 26.08 2.08
CA GLU A 986 -9.91 26.38 3.24
C GLU A 986 -8.81 27.40 2.87
N GLU A 987 -8.64 28.42 3.71
CA GLU A 987 -7.63 29.47 3.51
C GLU A 987 -6.20 29.02 3.87
N THR A 988 -6.06 28.01 4.75
CA THR A 988 -4.78 27.49 5.22
C THR A 988 -4.70 25.97 5.05
N ALA A 989 -3.48 25.42 5.15
CA ALA A 989 -3.25 23.98 5.02
C ALA A 989 -3.46 23.20 6.33
N GLU A 990 -3.87 23.86 7.42
CA GLU A 990 -4.00 23.24 8.75
C GLU A 990 -5.09 22.16 8.78
N LYS A 991 -6.18 22.35 8.04
CA LYS A 991 -7.31 21.41 7.98
C LYS A 991 -7.20 20.38 6.84
N GLY A 992 -5.99 20.06 6.42
CA GLY A 992 -5.78 18.99 5.44
C GLY A 992 -5.69 17.59 6.07
N ARG A 993 -5.47 16.59 5.22
CA ARG A 993 -5.26 15.19 5.62
C ARG A 993 -4.29 14.47 4.69
N TRP A 994 -3.59 13.48 5.23
CA TRP A 994 -2.72 12.60 4.44
C TRP A 994 -3.53 11.58 3.65
N ILE A 995 -3.41 11.63 2.33
CA ILE A 995 -3.99 10.66 1.39
C ILE A 995 -2.87 9.82 0.77
N LYS A 996 -3.11 8.53 0.59
CA LYS A 996 -2.14 7.61 0.00
C LYS A 996 -1.91 7.93 -1.49
N GLY A 997 -0.64 8.06 -1.87
CA GLY A 997 -0.22 8.15 -3.27
C GLY A 997 -0.14 6.75 -3.91
N PRO A 998 0.26 6.65 -5.19
CA PRO A 998 0.19 5.39 -5.93
C PRO A 998 1.32 4.38 -5.56
N GLY A 999 2.32 4.82 -4.78
CA GLY A 999 3.34 3.98 -4.16
C GLY A 999 4.16 3.14 -5.13
N LYS A 1000 4.52 1.92 -4.69
CA LYS A 1000 5.36 0.97 -5.44
C LYS A 1000 4.81 0.65 -6.83
N ARG A 1001 3.49 0.46 -6.96
CA ARG A 1001 2.84 0.03 -8.20
C ARG A 1001 3.01 1.01 -9.36
N PHE A 1002 3.01 2.31 -9.06
CA PHE A 1002 3.29 3.34 -10.06
C PHE A 1002 4.68 3.17 -10.67
N PHE A 1003 5.69 3.11 -9.82
CA PHE A 1003 7.06 2.99 -10.28
C PHE A 1003 7.31 1.65 -10.97
N GLU A 1004 6.75 0.54 -10.50
CA GLU A 1004 6.80 -0.74 -11.22
C GLU A 1004 6.28 -0.62 -12.66
N SER A 1005 5.11 0.02 -12.86
CA SER A 1005 4.56 0.27 -14.20
C SER A 1005 5.46 1.18 -15.06
N VAL A 1006 6.06 2.21 -14.45
CA VAL A 1006 7.03 3.09 -15.11
C VAL A 1006 8.26 2.31 -15.58
N PHE A 1007 8.86 1.49 -14.71
CA PHE A 1007 10.03 0.68 -15.03
C PHE A 1007 9.74 -0.40 -16.08
N GLU A 1008 8.58 -1.04 -16.00
CA GLU A 1008 8.13 -2.02 -17.00
C GLU A 1008 7.98 -1.37 -18.40
N THR A 1009 7.62 -0.09 -18.46
CA THR A 1009 7.41 0.63 -19.74
C THR A 1009 8.66 1.33 -20.26
N LEU A 1010 9.41 2.04 -19.41
CA LEU A 1010 10.53 2.91 -19.80
C LEU A 1010 11.90 2.25 -19.63
N GLY A 1011 11.99 1.15 -18.89
CA GLY A 1011 13.27 0.53 -18.54
C GLY A 1011 14.06 1.40 -17.56
N LYS A 1012 15.28 1.81 -17.91
CA LYS A 1012 16.13 2.59 -17.00
C LYS A 1012 15.57 3.99 -16.77
N CYS A 1013 15.37 4.34 -15.50
CA CYS A 1013 14.86 5.65 -15.12
C CYS A 1013 15.89 6.37 -14.24
N PRO A 1014 16.71 7.29 -14.80
CA PRO A 1014 17.74 8.05 -14.09
C PRO A 1014 17.14 9.16 -13.21
N PHE A 1015 16.32 8.77 -12.24
CA PHE A 1015 15.62 9.68 -11.34
C PHE A 1015 16.44 9.99 -10.09
N ILE A 1016 16.39 11.26 -9.68
CA ILE A 1016 16.84 11.77 -8.37
C ILE A 1016 15.58 12.21 -7.64
N VAL A 1017 15.44 11.85 -6.37
CA VAL A 1017 14.22 12.14 -5.63
C VAL A 1017 14.43 13.24 -4.61
N GLU A 1018 13.52 14.21 -4.62
CA GLU A 1018 13.43 15.23 -3.58
C GLU A 1018 12.81 14.60 -2.33
N ASP A 1019 13.65 14.30 -1.33
CA ASP A 1019 13.27 13.68 -0.05
C ASP A 1019 13.59 14.57 1.15
N LEU A 1020 13.34 15.88 1.04
CA LEU A 1020 13.52 16.85 2.11
C LEU A 1020 12.27 16.92 3.02
N GLY A 1021 12.44 17.52 4.20
CA GLY A 1021 11.38 17.65 5.20
C GLY A 1021 11.19 16.40 6.06
N VAL A 1022 10.01 16.27 6.69
CA VAL A 1022 9.67 15.12 7.54
C VAL A 1022 9.26 13.95 6.64
N ILE A 1023 10.19 13.01 6.45
CA ILE A 1023 10.02 11.81 5.63
C ILE A 1023 9.66 10.62 6.52
N THR A 1024 8.57 9.92 6.20
CA THR A 1024 8.12 8.75 6.95
C THR A 1024 8.90 7.50 6.55
N PRO A 1025 8.90 6.43 7.37
CA PRO A 1025 9.48 5.14 6.99
C PRO A 1025 9.02 4.63 5.63
N GLU A 1026 7.75 4.82 5.27
CA GLU A 1026 7.14 4.35 4.03
C GLU A 1026 7.75 5.04 2.79
N VAL A 1027 8.03 6.35 2.87
CA VAL A 1027 8.71 7.08 1.79
C VAL A 1027 10.14 6.55 1.63
N ASN A 1028 10.83 6.26 2.75
CA ASN A 1028 12.16 5.66 2.72
C ASN A 1028 12.11 4.25 2.10
N VAL A 1029 11.15 3.41 2.47
CA VAL A 1029 10.93 2.10 1.83
C VAL A 1029 10.79 2.28 0.31
N LEU A 1030 9.92 3.18 -0.14
CA LEU A 1030 9.68 3.42 -1.56
C LEU A 1030 10.96 3.85 -2.29
N LYS A 1031 11.72 4.78 -1.71
CA LYS A 1031 13.03 5.20 -2.24
C LYS A 1031 14.02 4.04 -2.34
N GLN A 1032 14.11 3.21 -1.30
CA GLN A 1032 15.08 2.11 -1.23
C GLN A 1032 14.73 0.94 -2.17
N ILE A 1033 13.44 0.64 -2.38
CA ILE A 1033 12.96 -0.39 -3.32
C ILE A 1033 13.48 -0.16 -4.74
N PHE A 1034 13.59 1.11 -5.15
CA PHE A 1034 14.04 1.52 -6.47
C PHE A 1034 15.44 2.17 -6.44
N GLU A 1035 16.14 2.10 -5.31
CA GLU A 1035 17.46 2.68 -5.07
C GLU A 1035 17.62 4.11 -5.60
N PHE A 1036 16.58 4.93 -5.45
CA PHE A 1036 16.64 6.31 -5.93
C PHE A 1036 17.61 7.15 -5.09
N PRO A 1037 18.54 7.88 -5.72
CA PRO A 1037 19.37 8.85 -5.03
C PRO A 1037 18.52 9.98 -4.43
N GLY A 1038 18.64 10.18 -3.12
CA GLY A 1038 18.00 11.28 -2.41
C GLY A 1038 18.84 12.57 -2.45
N MET A 1039 18.38 13.58 -1.73
CA MET A 1039 19.00 14.90 -1.63
C MET A 1039 19.41 15.23 -0.19
N LYS A 1040 20.50 15.99 -0.06
CA LYS A 1040 20.90 16.67 1.18
C LYS A 1040 21.20 18.13 0.88
N VAL A 1041 20.86 19.02 1.81
CA VAL A 1041 21.02 20.46 1.64
C VAL A 1041 21.73 21.02 2.88
N LEU A 1042 22.87 21.68 2.70
CA LEU A 1042 23.74 22.12 3.79
C LEU A 1042 23.01 23.04 4.78
N GLN A 1043 22.14 23.91 4.28
CA GLN A 1043 21.33 24.82 5.10
C GLN A 1043 20.36 24.10 6.06
N PHE A 1044 20.10 22.80 5.85
CA PHE A 1044 19.20 21.99 6.68
C PHE A 1044 19.90 20.82 7.36
N THR A 1045 20.88 20.21 6.70
CA THR A 1045 21.62 19.04 7.17
C THR A 1045 23.11 19.35 7.10
N PRO A 1046 23.71 19.84 8.20
CA PRO A 1046 25.15 20.04 8.28
C PRO A 1046 25.94 18.75 8.02
N LEU A 1047 27.17 18.89 7.51
CA LEU A 1047 28.07 17.77 7.22
C LEU A 1047 28.30 16.84 8.43
N GLN A 1048 28.34 17.40 9.65
CA GLN A 1048 28.57 16.64 10.88
C GLN A 1048 27.41 15.68 11.23
N GLU A 1049 26.21 15.94 10.72
CA GLU A 1049 25.03 15.08 10.92
C GLU A 1049 24.99 13.89 9.94
N ILE A 1050 25.84 13.91 8.91
CA ILE A 1050 25.93 12.83 7.93
C ILE A 1050 26.86 11.73 8.49
N SER A 1051 26.25 10.60 8.87
CA SER A 1051 26.98 9.44 9.40
C SER A 1051 28.04 8.91 8.44
N ILE A 1052 29.18 8.46 8.98
CA ILE A 1052 30.25 7.80 8.22
C ILE A 1052 29.75 6.47 7.59
N ASN A 1053 28.68 5.88 8.10
CA ASN A 1053 28.10 4.64 7.56
C ASN A 1053 26.91 4.89 6.63
N SER A 1054 26.59 6.16 6.31
CA SER A 1054 25.50 6.48 5.38
C SER A 1054 25.83 6.07 3.94
N ASP A 1055 24.77 5.73 3.19
CA ASP A 1055 24.83 5.54 1.74
C ASP A 1055 25.45 6.78 1.07
N ARG A 1056 26.30 6.57 0.06
CA ARG A 1056 26.97 7.63 -0.69
C ARG A 1056 26.15 8.09 -1.89
N ASN A 1057 25.18 7.30 -2.32
CA ASN A 1057 24.37 7.52 -3.52
C ASN A 1057 23.31 8.61 -3.30
N PHE A 1058 23.76 9.84 -3.04
CA PHE A 1058 22.90 11.01 -2.87
C PHE A 1058 23.55 12.25 -3.49
N VAL A 1059 22.72 13.28 -3.71
CA VAL A 1059 23.14 14.58 -4.23
C VAL A 1059 23.18 15.61 -3.10
N TYR A 1060 24.29 16.30 -2.95
CA TYR A 1060 24.48 17.31 -1.90
C TYR A 1060 24.51 18.73 -2.48
N TYR A 1061 23.62 19.58 -1.99
CA TYR A 1061 23.51 20.99 -2.32
C TYR A 1061 23.98 21.89 -1.17
N SER A 1062 24.49 23.08 -1.47
CA SER A 1062 24.58 24.16 -0.48
C SER A 1062 23.19 24.69 -0.14
N GLY A 1063 22.41 24.97 -1.18
CA GLY A 1063 21.01 25.38 -1.18
C GLY A 1063 20.35 24.98 -2.50
N THR A 1064 19.02 24.90 -2.51
CA THR A 1064 18.22 24.76 -3.73
C THR A 1064 17.76 26.14 -4.25
N HIS A 1065 16.89 26.17 -5.25
CA HIS A 1065 16.30 27.42 -5.75
C HIS A 1065 15.34 28.09 -4.75
N ASP A 1066 14.75 27.32 -3.83
CA ASP A 1066 13.85 27.83 -2.77
C ASP A 1066 14.60 28.38 -1.56
N ASN A 1067 15.88 28.02 -1.43
CA ASN A 1067 16.73 28.46 -0.34
C ASN A 1067 17.20 29.91 -0.56
N ASN A 1068 17.59 30.56 0.53
CA ASN A 1068 18.40 31.78 0.41
C ASN A 1068 19.79 31.40 -0.15
N THR A 1069 20.54 32.37 -0.69
CA THR A 1069 21.95 32.10 -1.02
C THR A 1069 22.72 31.72 0.25
N LEU A 1070 23.80 30.95 0.12
CA LEU A 1070 24.61 30.50 1.25
C LEU A 1070 25.08 31.69 2.09
N LEU A 1071 25.52 32.78 1.45
CA LEU A 1071 25.92 34.00 2.14
C LEU A 1071 24.74 34.68 2.85
N GLY A 1072 23.61 34.87 2.17
CA GLY A 1072 22.42 35.50 2.77
C GLY A 1072 21.86 34.68 3.95
N TRP A 1073 21.88 33.36 3.84
CA TRP A 1073 21.51 32.44 4.92
C TRP A 1073 22.49 32.53 6.10
N TYR A 1074 23.80 32.51 5.83
CA TYR A 1074 24.85 32.56 6.85
C TYR A 1074 24.79 33.88 7.63
N GLU A 1075 24.64 35.00 6.94
CA GLU A 1075 24.49 36.33 7.53
C GLU A 1075 23.26 36.42 8.43
N LYS A 1076 22.10 35.94 7.96
CA LYS A 1076 20.87 35.91 8.78
C LYS A 1076 21.01 35.04 10.02
N THR A 1077 21.57 33.84 9.88
CA THR A 1077 21.67 32.87 10.98
C THR A 1077 22.64 33.31 12.06
N ASN A 1078 23.76 33.95 11.68
CA ASN A 1078 24.80 34.36 12.63
C ASN A 1078 24.66 35.81 13.16
N SER A 1079 23.86 36.66 12.51
CA SER A 1079 23.54 38.00 13.00
C SER A 1079 22.96 38.03 14.43
N ALA A 1080 22.34 36.94 14.90
CA ALA A 1080 21.81 36.80 16.26
C ALA A 1080 22.88 36.46 17.32
N LYS A 1081 24.01 35.83 16.94
CA LYS A 1081 25.10 35.43 17.86
C LYS A 1081 26.20 36.49 18.00
N GLU A 1082 26.33 37.40 17.05
CA GLU A 1082 27.50 38.28 16.88
C GLU A 1082 27.39 39.70 17.49
N LYS A 1083 26.48 39.95 18.45
CA LYS A 1083 26.52 41.22 19.21
C LYS A 1083 27.74 41.37 20.15
N ASN A 1084 28.61 40.35 20.28
CA ASN A 1084 29.67 40.32 21.29
C ASN A 1084 31.13 40.28 20.76
N LEU A 1085 31.39 40.25 19.45
CA LEU A 1085 32.76 40.18 18.93
C LEU A 1085 33.00 41.07 17.70
N SER A 1086 33.24 42.36 17.91
CA SER A 1086 33.88 43.21 16.89
C SER A 1086 35.09 43.93 17.50
N ARG A 1087 36.27 43.30 17.45
CA ARG A 1087 37.57 43.90 17.82
C ARG A 1087 38.69 43.69 16.78
N SER A 1088 38.38 43.21 15.58
CA SER A 1088 39.36 43.09 14.48
C SER A 1088 38.86 43.89 13.28
N GLY A 1089 39.62 44.90 12.86
CA GLY A 1089 39.27 45.82 11.77
C GLY A 1089 39.31 45.22 10.36
N VAL A 1090 38.77 44.01 10.18
CA VAL A 1090 38.53 43.37 8.87
C VAL A 1090 37.06 43.57 8.50
N ASP A 1091 36.77 43.81 7.22
CA ASP A 1091 35.40 43.93 6.73
C ASP A 1091 34.66 42.59 6.90
N GLN A 1092 33.63 42.60 7.75
CA GLN A 1092 32.80 41.43 8.08
C GLN A 1092 32.23 40.76 6.82
N LYS A 1093 31.92 41.52 5.76
CA LYS A 1093 31.37 40.97 4.52
C LYS A 1093 32.40 40.12 3.77
N VAL A 1094 33.67 40.52 3.79
CA VAL A 1094 34.77 39.75 3.20
C VAL A 1094 35.00 38.46 4.00
N GLN A 1095 34.92 38.54 5.32
CA GLN A 1095 35.05 37.39 6.20
C GLN A 1095 33.91 36.37 5.99
N ASN A 1096 32.66 36.82 5.91
CA ASN A 1096 31.51 35.95 5.68
C ASN A 1096 31.59 35.24 4.31
N LYS A 1097 32.04 35.95 3.27
CA LYS A 1097 32.29 35.35 1.94
C LYS A 1097 33.37 34.26 2.00
N GLN A 1098 34.45 34.51 2.73
CA GLN A 1098 35.52 33.52 2.91
C GLN A 1098 35.01 32.26 3.63
N ILE A 1099 34.20 32.42 4.67
CA ILE A 1099 33.59 31.29 5.38
C ILE A 1099 32.64 30.50 4.47
N CYS A 1100 31.81 31.17 3.67
CA CYS A 1100 30.95 30.49 2.71
C CYS A 1100 31.76 29.71 1.65
N ARG A 1101 32.89 30.26 1.22
CA ARG A 1101 33.84 29.57 0.34
C ARG A 1101 34.39 28.31 1.01
N GLU A 1102 34.82 28.39 2.26
CA GLU A 1102 35.30 27.22 3.03
C GLU A 1102 34.23 26.14 3.19
N LEU A 1103 32.97 26.52 3.45
CA LEU A 1103 31.83 25.59 3.51
C LEU A 1103 31.61 24.87 2.17
N ILE A 1104 31.72 25.58 1.04
CA ILE A 1104 31.67 24.96 -0.30
C ILE A 1104 32.77 23.90 -0.45
N GLU A 1105 34.00 24.20 -0.03
CA GLU A 1105 35.10 23.23 -0.11
C GLU A 1105 34.86 21.99 0.75
N GLU A 1106 34.26 22.17 1.94
CA GLU A 1106 33.85 21.04 2.79
C GLU A 1106 32.77 20.18 2.14
N VAL A 1107 31.76 20.79 1.49
CA VAL A 1107 30.73 20.06 0.73
C VAL A 1107 31.36 19.26 -0.41
N TYR A 1108 32.36 19.81 -1.11
CA TYR A 1108 33.11 19.08 -2.14
C TYR A 1108 33.86 17.85 -1.59
N ARG A 1109 34.46 17.98 -0.40
CA ARG A 1109 35.15 16.89 0.32
C ARG A 1109 34.19 15.85 0.91
N SER A 1110 32.88 16.11 0.91
CA SER A 1110 31.88 15.16 1.38
C SER A 1110 31.90 13.83 0.61
N ARG A 1111 31.26 12.82 1.21
CA ARG A 1111 31.13 11.47 0.64
C ARG A 1111 30.02 11.35 -0.40
N ALA A 1112 29.24 12.41 -0.64
CA ALA A 1112 28.18 12.42 -1.64
C ALA A 1112 28.75 12.09 -3.02
N GLU A 1113 28.09 11.21 -3.78
CA GLU A 1113 28.48 10.97 -5.16
C GLU A 1113 28.35 12.27 -5.96
N TRP A 1114 27.28 13.04 -5.82
CA TRP A 1114 27.14 14.32 -6.52
C TRP A 1114 27.13 15.52 -5.58
N VAL A 1115 27.76 16.60 -6.02
CA VAL A 1115 27.67 17.93 -5.39
C VAL A 1115 27.16 18.91 -6.43
N ILE A 1116 26.07 19.59 -6.15
CA ILE A 1116 25.49 20.59 -7.06
C ILE A 1116 25.32 21.91 -6.31
N LEU A 1117 25.93 22.98 -6.83
CA LEU A 1117 25.88 24.29 -6.18
C LEU A 1117 25.13 25.31 -7.04
N PRO A 1118 24.28 26.18 -6.46
CA PRO A 1118 23.77 27.36 -7.14
C PRO A 1118 24.89 28.27 -7.61
N MET A 1119 24.78 28.82 -8.81
CA MET A 1119 25.77 29.75 -9.35
C MET A 1119 25.94 31.00 -8.45
N GLN A 1120 24.88 31.41 -7.76
CA GLN A 1120 24.90 32.52 -6.80
C GLN A 1120 25.87 32.28 -5.64
N ASP A 1121 25.95 31.03 -5.15
CA ASP A 1121 26.80 30.66 -4.04
C ASP A 1121 28.27 30.63 -4.48
N ILE A 1122 28.54 30.14 -5.69
CA ILE A 1122 29.86 30.13 -6.32
C ILE A 1122 30.40 31.56 -6.47
N LEU A 1123 29.54 32.51 -6.84
CA LEU A 1123 29.87 33.93 -6.99
C LEU A 1123 29.92 34.69 -5.63
N GLY A 1124 29.48 34.06 -4.55
CA GLY A 1124 29.40 34.67 -3.22
C GLY A 1124 28.45 35.88 -3.17
N PHE A 1125 27.28 35.76 -3.80
CA PHE A 1125 26.21 36.78 -3.75
C PHE A 1125 25.30 36.60 -2.53
N GLY A 1126 24.78 37.72 -2.01
CA GLY A 1126 23.88 37.74 -0.85
C GLY A 1126 22.43 37.45 -1.24
N GLU A 1127 21.51 37.73 -0.31
CA GLU A 1127 20.07 37.49 -0.49
C GLU A 1127 19.47 38.21 -1.71
N GLU A 1128 20.09 39.29 -2.19
CA GLU A 1128 19.67 39.99 -3.41
C GLU A 1128 19.68 39.12 -4.67
N ALA A 1129 20.42 38.00 -4.65
CA ALA A 1129 20.52 37.06 -5.76
C ALA A 1129 19.63 35.82 -5.59
N ARG A 1130 18.80 35.78 -4.53
CA ARG A 1130 17.92 34.63 -4.26
C ARG A 1130 16.96 34.37 -5.43
N MET A 1131 16.82 33.10 -5.82
CA MET A 1131 15.98 32.72 -6.96
C MET A 1131 14.49 32.72 -6.62
N ASN A 1132 14.11 32.13 -5.48
CA ASN A 1132 12.72 32.09 -5.02
C ASN A 1132 12.61 32.25 -3.50
N VAL A 1133 11.56 32.96 -3.06
CA VAL A 1133 11.09 32.98 -1.68
C VAL A 1133 9.74 32.25 -1.62
N PRO A 1134 9.69 31.01 -1.10
CA PRO A 1134 8.44 30.26 -0.97
C PRO A 1134 7.36 31.06 -0.23
N GLY A 1135 6.10 30.98 -0.72
CA GLY A 1135 4.96 31.69 -0.15
C GLY A 1135 4.80 33.15 -0.58
N THR A 1136 5.60 33.62 -1.54
CA THR A 1136 5.52 34.98 -2.11
C THR A 1136 5.19 34.95 -3.60
N ILE A 1137 4.52 35.99 -4.12
CA ILE A 1137 4.04 36.07 -5.51
C ILE A 1137 4.78 37.10 -6.39
N HIS A 1138 5.71 37.87 -5.81
CA HIS A 1138 6.41 38.96 -6.51
C HIS A 1138 7.91 38.90 -6.26
N GLY A 1139 8.71 39.17 -7.29
CA GLY A 1139 10.18 39.26 -7.20
C GLY A 1139 10.93 37.92 -7.28
N ASN A 1140 10.24 36.82 -7.58
CA ASN A 1140 10.84 35.50 -7.76
C ASN A 1140 11.24 35.27 -9.22
N TRP A 1141 12.16 34.33 -9.45
CA TRP A 1141 12.58 33.81 -10.76
C TRP A 1141 13.26 34.81 -11.70
N GLN A 1142 13.61 36.00 -11.19
CA GLN A 1142 14.12 37.13 -11.98
C GLN A 1142 15.64 37.33 -11.91
N TRP A 1143 16.36 36.57 -11.09
CA TRP A 1143 17.81 36.73 -10.98
C TRP A 1143 18.53 36.32 -12.27
N GLN A 1144 19.48 37.16 -12.72
CA GLN A 1144 20.27 36.94 -13.93
C GLN A 1144 21.77 37.16 -13.69
N LEU A 1145 22.59 36.38 -14.39
CA LEU A 1145 24.04 36.51 -14.43
C LEU A 1145 24.44 37.76 -15.23
N ALA A 1146 25.42 38.51 -14.73
CA ALA A 1146 25.93 39.69 -15.43
C ALA A 1146 26.87 39.28 -16.58
N ARG A 1147 26.75 39.96 -17.73
CA ARG A 1147 27.45 39.60 -18.99
C ARG A 1147 28.98 39.74 -18.95
N ASN A 1148 29.51 40.62 -18.11
CA ASN A 1148 30.95 40.98 -18.11
C ASN A 1148 31.67 40.51 -16.83
N LEU A 1149 31.24 39.39 -16.24
CA LEU A 1149 31.92 38.81 -15.10
C LEU A 1149 33.21 38.11 -15.55
N ASP A 1150 34.34 38.48 -14.95
CA ASP A 1150 35.58 37.71 -15.09
C ASP A 1150 35.47 36.45 -14.20
N LEU A 1151 35.37 35.29 -14.86
CA LEU A 1151 35.20 34.00 -14.21
C LEU A 1151 36.48 33.17 -14.16
N ASP A 1152 37.63 33.69 -14.57
CA ASP A 1152 38.85 32.89 -14.70
C ASP A 1152 39.39 32.40 -13.34
N GLU A 1153 39.38 33.24 -12.30
CA GLU A 1153 39.77 32.82 -10.95
C GLU A 1153 38.82 31.73 -10.41
N ILE A 1154 37.52 31.91 -10.62
CA ILE A 1154 36.49 30.96 -10.19
C ILE A 1154 36.66 29.62 -10.91
N LYS A 1155 36.89 29.66 -12.22
CA LYS A 1155 37.12 28.47 -13.06
C LYS A 1155 38.32 27.68 -12.57
N ILE A 1156 39.44 28.34 -12.27
CA ILE A 1156 40.65 27.70 -11.73
C ILE A 1156 40.38 27.08 -10.35
N TRP A 1157 39.70 27.82 -9.45
CA TRP A 1157 39.35 27.34 -8.12
C TRP A 1157 38.45 26.10 -8.17
N LEU A 1158 37.36 26.17 -8.93
CA LEU A 1158 36.41 25.08 -9.12
C LEU A 1158 37.09 23.85 -9.72
N ARG A 1159 37.94 24.03 -10.72
CA ARG A 1159 38.70 22.93 -11.32
C ARG A 1159 39.62 22.25 -10.31
N SER A 1160 40.35 23.05 -9.52
CA SER A 1160 41.19 22.54 -8.45
C SER A 1160 40.39 21.73 -7.42
N LEU A 1161 39.19 22.20 -7.03
CA LEU A 1161 38.29 21.46 -6.14
C LEU A 1161 37.81 20.15 -6.76
N ALA A 1162 37.40 20.16 -8.02
CA ALA A 1162 36.96 18.97 -8.74
C ALA A 1162 38.07 17.92 -8.84
N GLU A 1163 39.31 18.33 -9.15
CA GLU A 1163 40.48 17.46 -9.24
C GLU A 1163 40.89 16.92 -7.86
N ASN A 1164 41.08 17.79 -6.86
CA ASN A 1164 41.53 17.42 -5.51
C ASN A 1164 40.55 16.47 -4.81
N THR A 1165 39.27 16.57 -5.17
CA THR A 1165 38.23 15.72 -4.61
C THR A 1165 37.84 14.59 -5.55
N LYS A 1166 38.54 14.30 -6.66
CA LYS A 1166 38.19 13.18 -7.57
C LYS A 1166 36.74 13.25 -8.13
N ARG A 1167 36.27 14.47 -8.44
CA ARG A 1167 35.00 14.74 -9.12
C ARG A 1167 35.20 15.17 -10.59
N PHE A 1168 36.45 15.41 -10.98
CA PHE A 1168 36.84 15.70 -12.37
C PHE A 1168 36.88 14.42 -13.21
N ARG A 1169 36.30 14.46 -14.41
CA ARG A 1169 36.35 13.35 -15.38
C ARG A 1169 37.18 13.76 -16.60
N ILE A 1170 38.10 12.90 -16.99
CA ILE A 1170 38.75 12.98 -18.30
C ILE A 1170 37.92 12.09 -19.23
N PHE A 1171 37.13 12.71 -20.11
CA PHE A 1171 36.47 11.98 -21.20
C PHE A 1171 37.54 11.68 -22.26
N SER A 1172 37.82 10.40 -22.49
CA SER A 1172 38.68 9.89 -23.57
C SER A 1172 37.89 9.62 -24.84
#